data_AF-A0A818P432-F1
#
_entry.id   AF-A0A818P432-F1
#
_cell.length_a   1.000
_cell.length_b   1.000
_cell.length_c   1.000
_cell.angle_alpha   90.00
_cell.angle_beta   90.00
_cell.angle_gamma   90.00
#
_symmetry.space_group_name_H-M   'P 1'
#
loop_
_entity.id
_entity.type
_entity.pdbx_description
1 polymer ?
#
loop_
_entity_poly.entity_id
_entity_poly.type
_entity_poly.pdbx_seq_one_letter_code
_entity_poly.pdbx_strand_id
1 'polypeptide(L)'
;MFCSSNETSVSSGMVVWTQNGFTLCFFDTVTTSILFGFIFIWGLIQYIFYKRYGFKIEREYIDASVLYVIQVILIILLACEPILLYATETTAFGKTKLPSYTIFRCVLRTIAWLLSLLILRVERTKRMPTSQTRGHGLTILSFWCIAVLIELCAIISYRSPLWFFQPILRGDPPVEEIDIIRFSYWIFRLIATILIFCIGLRAPGVPQRRYAIMLNRSNSQIQEERMKDNVWIKFFRHFKTLAPFIWPSGHWGLQLNIMICILILVAGRLLALEVPRYTKLITDELIQSSNSTTDTFFNFGARLRTPNSWPWKLVTVLMVFRFLQGAGPFGSGALGILRSALWTKIEQYTTRSLKLRVFSHLHNLSLSWHLTRKTGEVLRIVDRGTDSVDSLLDYILFSIFPTIADIIIAIIYFVVQFNIWFGIIVFATMFVYLIATIIITEWRTKYKKDMNKFDNAMSGTAVDSLLNFETVKYYGAEQYEVAQYREAIQNYQKAEWFSVLTLQFLNFVQAILIGIGLTIGSLYCAWLVSVKRELTVGDYVLFGTYILQLYAPLNYFGTYYRLIQQAFIDMENMLDLFDIKPDVVDSPFAKDIVITNGTMEFDNVCFHYQPERPILKNVSFSVLPGQTIAIVGPSGAGKSTIVRLLFRFYDIQSGSIKIDGTDVSTVTQNSIRRSIGVVPQDTVLFNKDILYNIRYGRVTASDREVENAARTAEMHDRINTFPEGYKTIVGERGLKLSGGEKQRVAIARTLLKAPAIVLLDEATSALDTFTERQIQSALKSVCEGRTTLIVAHRLSTISHADVIIVLSEGTIVERGSHDELLAKPDGVYAAMWREQSTSYSDADKPTTTNDNTINPKSSDSTEPHHHHHQS
;
A
#
# COMPACT_ATOMS: atom_id res chain seq x y z
N MET A 1 -35.70 39.08 -39.14
CA MET A 1 -35.91 37.94 -38.22
C MET A 1 -36.25 36.72 -39.06
N PHE A 2 -35.63 35.56 -38.81
CA PHE A 2 -35.82 34.31 -39.56
C PHE A 2 -37.16 33.61 -39.30
N CYS A 3 -38.03 34.19 -38.47
CA CYS A 3 -39.37 33.68 -38.17
C CYS A 3 -40.40 34.36 -39.10
N SER A 4 -41.25 33.57 -39.77
CA SER A 4 -42.32 34.09 -40.64
C SER A 4 -43.45 34.74 -39.83
N SER A 5 -44.07 35.76 -40.43
CA SER A 5 -45.15 36.60 -39.89
C SER A 5 -46.50 35.92 -39.62
N ASN A 6 -46.63 34.59 -39.77
CA ASN A 6 -47.89 33.88 -39.49
C ASN A 6 -48.09 33.52 -38.01
N GLU A 7 -47.09 33.73 -37.14
CA GLU A 7 -47.25 33.64 -35.68
C GLU A 7 -47.41 35.01 -35.01
N THR A 8 -47.39 36.10 -35.78
CA THR A 8 -47.48 37.47 -35.27
C THR A 8 -48.87 38.07 -35.51
N SER A 9 -49.87 37.61 -34.76
CA SER A 9 -51.06 38.43 -34.48
C SER A 9 -50.99 38.98 -33.06
N VAL A 10 -49.93 39.73 -32.73
CA VAL A 10 -49.92 40.91 -31.85
C VAL A 10 -48.57 41.62 -32.09
N SER A 11 -48.64 42.92 -32.31
CA SER A 11 -47.56 43.84 -32.63
C SER A 11 -46.43 43.88 -31.60
N SER A 12 -45.20 44.03 -32.11
CA SER A 12 -44.00 44.58 -31.46
C SER A 12 -43.44 43.83 -30.23
N GLY A 13 -42.65 42.79 -30.52
CA GLY A 13 -41.76 42.11 -29.57
C GLY A 13 -41.65 40.63 -29.94
N MET A 14 -40.43 40.10 -30.10
CA MET A 14 -40.25 38.64 -30.15
C MET A 14 -40.81 38.06 -28.85
N VAL A 15 -41.97 37.40 -28.89
CA VAL A 15 -42.51 36.75 -27.69
C VAL A 15 -41.65 35.52 -27.44
N VAL A 16 -40.70 35.66 -26.51
CA VAL A 16 -39.74 34.60 -26.14
C VAL A 16 -40.44 33.41 -25.49
N TRP A 17 -41.54 33.69 -24.77
CA TRP A 17 -42.28 32.72 -23.98
C TRP A 17 -43.77 32.78 -24.29
N THR A 18 -44.31 31.74 -24.92
CA THR A 18 -45.74 31.60 -25.24
C THR A 18 -46.26 30.25 -24.77
N GLN A 19 -47.48 30.22 -24.23
CA GLN A 19 -48.17 28.97 -23.84
C GLN A 19 -47.27 28.01 -23.03
N ASN A 20 -46.69 28.49 -21.92
CA ASN A 20 -45.86 27.71 -20.99
C ASN A 20 -44.56 27.11 -21.57
N GLY A 21 -43.96 27.70 -22.61
CA GLY A 21 -42.60 27.35 -23.06
C GLY A 21 -41.99 28.33 -24.07
N PHE A 22 -40.80 28.00 -24.57
CA PHE A 22 -40.12 28.78 -25.62
C PHE A 22 -40.76 28.58 -27.00
N THR A 23 -40.77 29.58 -27.86
CA THR A 23 -41.11 29.37 -29.28
C THR A 23 -40.01 28.57 -30.00
N LEU A 24 -40.39 27.62 -30.86
CA LEU A 24 -39.46 26.78 -31.63
C LEU A 24 -38.46 27.63 -32.44
N CYS A 25 -38.95 28.70 -33.09
CA CYS A 25 -38.09 29.58 -33.87
C CYS A 25 -37.04 30.30 -32.99
N PHE A 26 -37.43 30.81 -31.82
CA PHE A 26 -36.50 31.46 -30.89
C PHE A 26 -35.48 30.47 -30.33
N PHE A 27 -35.95 29.29 -29.90
CA PHE A 27 -35.09 28.26 -29.34
C PHE A 27 -34.04 27.80 -30.36
N ASP A 28 -34.45 27.44 -31.58
CA ASP A 28 -33.54 26.93 -32.59
C ASP A 28 -32.55 27.99 -33.10
N THR A 29 -32.98 29.24 -33.24
CA THR A 29 -32.11 30.33 -33.70
C THR A 29 -31.07 30.72 -32.65
N VAL A 30 -31.48 30.88 -31.39
CA VAL A 30 -30.59 31.28 -30.29
C VAL A 30 -29.62 30.17 -29.93
N THR A 31 -30.11 28.94 -29.74
CA THR A 31 -29.24 27.80 -29.35
C THR A 31 -28.21 27.49 -30.42
N THR A 32 -28.62 27.52 -31.69
CA THR A 32 -27.69 27.32 -32.82
C THR A 32 -26.66 28.45 -32.91
N SER A 33 -27.06 29.70 -32.67
CA SER A 33 -26.14 30.84 -32.66
C SER A 33 -25.12 30.76 -31.51
N ILE A 34 -25.55 30.31 -30.32
CA ILE A 34 -24.66 30.13 -29.15
C ILE A 34 -23.65 29.01 -29.43
N LEU A 35 -24.10 27.85 -29.92
CA LEU A 35 -23.21 26.72 -30.22
C LEU A 35 -22.17 27.07 -31.28
N PHE A 36 -22.63 27.67 -32.38
CA PHE A 36 -21.75 28.10 -33.47
C PHE A 36 -20.79 29.20 -33.01
N GLY A 37 -21.30 30.25 -32.35
CA GLY A 37 -20.48 31.37 -31.88
C GLY A 37 -19.37 30.94 -30.92
N PHE A 38 -19.68 30.03 -29.99
CA PHE A 38 -18.70 29.52 -29.03
C PHE A 38 -17.55 28.78 -29.74
N ILE A 39 -17.87 27.79 -30.58
CA ILE A 39 -16.84 26.97 -31.24
C ILE A 39 -16.09 27.76 -32.31
N PHE A 40 -16.74 28.72 -32.97
CA PHE A 40 -16.10 29.57 -33.96
C PHE A 40 -15.04 30.48 -33.31
N ILE A 41 -15.36 31.14 -32.20
CA ILE A 41 -14.41 32.05 -31.54
C ILE A 41 -13.32 31.25 -30.82
N TRP A 42 -13.71 30.43 -29.85
CA TRP A 42 -12.76 29.75 -28.98
C TRP A 42 -12.03 28.60 -29.66
N GLY A 43 -12.71 27.91 -30.57
CA GLY A 43 -12.12 26.84 -31.36
C GLY A 43 -11.11 27.34 -32.39
N LEU A 44 -11.34 28.50 -33.01
CA LEU A 44 -10.40 29.11 -33.94
C LEU A 44 -9.16 29.66 -33.19
N ILE A 45 -9.36 30.28 -32.03
CA ILE A 45 -8.26 30.66 -31.13
C ILE A 45 -7.42 29.43 -30.79
N GLN A 46 -8.05 28.36 -30.29
CA GLN A 46 -7.34 27.14 -29.97
C GLN A 46 -6.60 26.56 -31.18
N TYR A 47 -7.24 26.51 -32.35
CA TYR A 47 -6.61 26.02 -33.57
C TYR A 47 -5.35 26.82 -33.95
N ILE A 48 -5.43 28.15 -33.93
CA ILE A 48 -4.30 29.03 -34.22
C ILE A 48 -3.17 28.82 -33.22
N PHE A 49 -3.49 28.72 -31.93
CA PHE A 49 -2.50 28.47 -30.87
C PHE A 49 -1.77 27.13 -31.06
N TYR A 50 -2.52 26.04 -31.31
CA TYR A 50 -1.92 24.72 -31.58
C TYR A 50 -1.15 24.69 -32.91
N LYS A 51 -1.54 25.49 -33.90
CA LYS A 51 -0.80 25.60 -35.17
C LYS A 51 0.54 26.33 -34.99
N ARG A 52 0.56 27.39 -34.16
CA ARG A 52 1.75 28.25 -33.95
C ARG A 52 2.73 27.70 -32.92
N TYR A 53 2.24 27.07 -31.84
CA TYR A 53 3.04 26.67 -30.68
C TYR A 53 3.00 25.17 -30.36
N GLY A 54 2.20 24.39 -31.08
CA GLY A 54 2.04 22.95 -30.82
C GLY A 54 3.11 22.10 -31.49
N PHE A 55 3.72 21.19 -30.73
CA PHE A 55 4.64 20.17 -31.26
C PHE A 55 3.86 18.97 -31.81
N LYS A 56 4.32 18.40 -32.92
CA LYS A 56 3.70 17.22 -33.55
C LYS A 56 4.13 15.96 -32.82
N ILE A 57 3.17 15.11 -32.48
CA ILE A 57 3.42 13.81 -31.84
C ILE A 57 3.74 12.78 -32.94
N GLU A 58 4.77 11.96 -32.74
CA GLU A 58 5.12 10.86 -33.66
C GLU A 58 4.07 9.75 -33.61
N ARG A 59 3.83 9.08 -34.75
CA ARG A 59 2.71 8.14 -34.91
C ARG A 59 2.77 6.93 -33.97
N GLU A 60 3.98 6.52 -33.56
CA GLU A 60 4.19 5.36 -32.68
C GLU A 60 3.65 5.54 -31.26
N TYR A 61 3.42 6.79 -30.84
CA TYR A 61 2.99 7.14 -29.49
C TYR A 61 1.52 7.54 -29.40
N ILE A 62 0.78 7.45 -30.51
CA ILE A 62 -0.65 7.69 -30.54
C ILE A 62 -1.34 6.34 -30.31
N ASP A 63 -1.79 6.10 -29.09
CA ASP A 63 -2.50 4.87 -28.73
C ASP A 63 -3.73 4.67 -29.63
N ALA A 64 -3.91 3.44 -30.12
CA ALA A 64 -5.10 3.04 -30.86
C ALA A 64 -6.25 2.79 -29.87
N SER A 65 -7.13 3.78 -29.68
CA SER A 65 -8.28 3.64 -28.79
C SER A 65 -9.60 3.48 -29.56
N VAL A 66 -10.32 2.39 -29.28
CA VAL A 66 -11.66 2.13 -29.82
C VAL A 66 -12.63 3.26 -29.42
N LEU A 67 -12.48 3.79 -28.21
CA LEU A 67 -13.29 4.90 -27.70
C LEU A 67 -13.11 6.20 -28.51
N TYR A 68 -11.92 6.48 -29.04
CA TYR A 68 -11.72 7.64 -29.92
C TYR A 68 -12.41 7.43 -31.28
N VAL A 69 -12.38 6.21 -31.82
CA VAL A 69 -13.09 5.89 -33.07
C VAL A 69 -14.60 6.09 -32.89
N ILE A 70 -15.15 5.60 -31.78
CA ILE A 70 -16.56 5.82 -31.41
C ILE A 70 -16.85 7.32 -31.27
N GLN A 71 -15.98 8.08 -30.60
CA GLN A 71 -16.12 9.53 -30.43
C GLN A 71 -16.15 10.28 -31.77
N VAL A 72 -15.28 9.91 -32.73
CA VAL A 72 -15.27 10.50 -34.08
C VAL A 72 -16.55 10.15 -34.85
N ILE A 73 -16.99 8.89 -34.79
CA ILE A 73 -18.23 8.44 -35.44
C ILE A 73 -19.43 9.24 -34.92
N LEU A 74 -19.54 9.40 -33.60
CA LEU A 74 -20.65 10.15 -32.97
C LEU A 74 -20.66 11.62 -33.39
N ILE A 75 -19.49 12.28 -33.48
CA ILE A 75 -19.41 13.67 -33.95
C ILE A 75 -19.81 13.79 -35.43
N ILE A 76 -19.44 12.82 -36.27
CA ILE A 76 -19.86 12.79 -37.68
C ILE A 76 -21.37 12.60 -37.79
N LEU A 77 -21.95 11.69 -37.00
CA LEU A 77 -23.40 11.48 -36.97
C LEU A 77 -24.15 12.75 -36.53
N LEU A 78 -23.64 13.47 -35.53
CA LEU A 78 -24.20 14.76 -35.10
C LEU A 78 -24.00 15.90 -36.10
N ALA A 79 -22.97 15.83 -36.96
CA ALA A 79 -22.81 16.77 -38.07
C ALA A 79 -23.78 16.46 -39.23
N CYS A 80 -24.14 15.19 -39.45
CA CYS A 80 -25.10 14.78 -40.47
C CYS A 80 -26.57 14.96 -40.03
N GLU A 81 -26.85 14.91 -38.72
CA GLU A 81 -28.20 15.00 -38.17
C GLU A 81 -29.01 16.21 -38.65
N PRO A 82 -28.49 17.47 -38.64
CA PRO A 82 -29.26 18.63 -39.08
C PRO A 82 -29.67 18.57 -40.55
N ILE A 83 -28.85 17.92 -41.39
CA ILE A 83 -29.12 17.73 -42.82
C ILE A 83 -30.23 16.68 -43.01
N LEU A 84 -30.15 15.58 -42.26
CA LEU A 84 -31.16 14.52 -42.29
C LEU A 84 -32.52 15.01 -41.76
N LEU A 85 -32.51 15.81 -40.69
CA LEU A 85 -33.72 16.43 -40.15
C LEU A 85 -34.34 17.42 -41.15
N TYR A 86 -33.52 18.22 -41.83
CA TYR A 86 -34.01 19.11 -42.89
C TYR A 86 -34.61 18.33 -44.07
N ALA A 87 -33.98 17.23 -44.50
CA ALA A 87 -34.48 16.38 -45.59
C ALA A 87 -35.77 15.61 -45.24
N THR A 88 -35.93 15.22 -43.97
CA THR A 88 -37.17 14.57 -43.49
C THR A 88 -38.29 15.59 -43.29
N GLU A 89 -37.98 16.81 -42.84
CA GLU A 89 -38.95 17.91 -42.78
C GLU A 89 -39.41 18.34 -44.19
N THR A 90 -38.53 18.42 -45.19
CA THR A 90 -38.92 18.77 -46.57
C THR A 90 -39.82 17.73 -47.24
N THR A 91 -39.65 16.45 -46.89
CA THR A 91 -40.48 15.36 -47.43
C THR A 91 -41.83 15.27 -46.72
N ALA A 92 -41.89 15.56 -45.42
CA ALA A 92 -43.13 15.56 -44.64
C ALA A 92 -44.05 16.76 -44.92
N PHE A 93 -43.52 17.95 -45.21
CA PHE A 93 -44.33 19.18 -45.39
C PHE A 93 -44.93 19.37 -46.81
N GLY A 94 -44.58 18.55 -47.81
CA GLY A 94 -45.02 18.75 -49.20
C GLY A 94 -44.61 20.13 -49.77
N LYS A 95 -45.25 20.61 -50.85
CA LYS A 95 -44.97 21.92 -51.51
C LYS A 95 -45.23 23.19 -50.64
N THR A 96 -45.38 23.06 -49.32
CA THR A 96 -45.52 24.22 -48.42
C THR A 96 -44.16 24.85 -48.11
N LYS A 97 -44.11 26.18 -47.96
CA LYS A 97 -42.86 26.89 -47.70
C LYS A 97 -42.37 26.61 -46.27
N LEU A 98 -41.27 25.87 -46.15
CA LEU A 98 -40.57 25.67 -44.87
C LEU A 98 -40.15 27.02 -44.26
N PRO A 99 -40.23 27.17 -42.93
CA PRO A 99 -39.76 28.38 -42.26
C PRO A 99 -38.26 28.62 -42.48
N SER A 100 -37.86 29.87 -42.73
CA SER A 100 -36.47 30.24 -43.06
C SER A 100 -35.45 29.91 -41.96
N TYR A 101 -35.87 29.76 -40.70
CA TYR A 101 -34.98 29.39 -39.59
C TYR A 101 -34.50 27.93 -39.67
N THR A 102 -35.20 27.05 -40.39
CA THR A 102 -34.81 25.63 -40.54
C THR A 102 -33.51 25.48 -41.33
N ILE A 103 -33.34 26.29 -42.38
CA ILE A 103 -32.10 26.38 -43.17
C ILE A 103 -30.96 26.93 -42.31
N PHE A 104 -31.25 27.98 -41.51
CA PHE A 104 -30.28 28.57 -40.59
C PHE A 104 -29.78 27.55 -39.56
N ARG A 105 -30.70 26.81 -38.92
CA ARG A 105 -30.39 25.72 -37.99
C ARG A 105 -29.52 24.64 -38.65
N CYS A 106 -29.89 24.20 -39.85
CA CYS A 106 -29.19 23.15 -40.59
C CYS A 106 -27.73 23.54 -40.87
N VAL A 107 -27.49 24.71 -41.45
CA VAL A 107 -26.15 25.15 -41.86
C VAL A 107 -25.23 25.36 -40.65
N LEU A 108 -25.67 26.14 -39.66
CA LEU A 108 -24.79 26.52 -38.56
C LEU A 108 -24.47 25.35 -37.62
N ARG A 109 -25.43 24.46 -37.33
CA ARG A 109 -25.18 23.27 -36.50
C ARG A 109 -24.21 22.30 -37.20
N THR A 110 -24.36 22.09 -38.50
CA THR A 110 -23.45 21.23 -39.28
C THR A 110 -22.01 21.77 -39.20
N ILE A 111 -21.83 23.08 -39.39
CA ILE A 111 -20.50 23.70 -39.32
C ILE A 111 -19.92 23.61 -37.90
N ALA A 112 -20.74 23.82 -36.86
CA ALA A 112 -20.28 23.75 -35.47
C ALA A 112 -19.71 22.37 -35.09
N TRP A 113 -20.39 21.29 -35.49
CA TRP A 113 -19.92 19.92 -35.24
C TRP A 113 -18.67 19.55 -36.08
N LEU A 114 -18.57 20.03 -37.32
CA LEU A 114 -17.37 19.85 -38.14
C LEU A 114 -16.14 20.59 -37.55
N LEU A 115 -16.32 21.77 -36.98
CA LEU A 115 -15.25 22.50 -36.28
C LEU A 115 -14.81 21.76 -35.01
N SER A 116 -15.76 21.20 -34.25
CA SER A 116 -15.44 20.33 -33.10
C SER A 116 -14.59 19.13 -33.51
N LEU A 117 -14.89 18.48 -34.64
CA LEU A 117 -14.10 17.37 -35.18
C LEU A 117 -12.67 17.80 -35.55
N LEU A 118 -12.51 18.99 -36.13
CA LEU A 118 -11.21 19.54 -36.52
C LEU A 118 -10.32 19.75 -35.29
N ILE A 119 -10.86 20.35 -34.23
CA ILE A 119 -10.14 20.59 -32.97
C ILE A 119 -9.76 19.26 -32.31
N LEU A 120 -10.67 18.29 -32.30
CA LEU A 120 -10.40 16.94 -31.78
C LEU A 120 -9.22 16.26 -32.50
N ARG A 121 -9.10 16.43 -33.82
CA ARG A 121 -7.97 15.90 -34.59
C ARG A 121 -6.66 16.62 -34.28
N VAL A 122 -6.72 17.94 -34.04
CA VAL A 122 -5.54 18.73 -33.68
C VAL A 122 -5.03 18.36 -32.29
N GLU A 123 -5.90 18.19 -31.30
CA GLU A 123 -5.50 17.74 -29.94
C GLU A 123 -4.90 16.33 -29.93
N ARG A 124 -5.33 15.45 -30.85
CA ARG A 124 -4.73 14.10 -30.98
C ARG A 124 -3.32 14.13 -31.56
N THR A 125 -3.02 15.09 -32.43
CA THR A 125 -1.78 15.10 -33.23
C THR A 125 -0.75 16.13 -32.75
N LYS A 126 -1.16 17.13 -31.97
CA LYS A 126 -0.29 18.21 -31.48
C LYS A 126 -0.49 18.46 -29.98
N ARG A 127 0.60 18.77 -29.27
CA ARG A 127 0.57 19.10 -27.82
C ARG A 127 1.27 20.43 -27.53
N MET A 128 0.76 21.15 -26.53
CA MET A 128 1.36 22.39 -26.05
C MET A 128 2.43 22.13 -24.97
N PRO A 129 3.53 22.91 -24.93
CA PRO A 129 4.63 22.72 -23.98
C PRO A 129 4.26 22.96 -22.51
N THR A 130 3.23 23.76 -22.24
CA THR A 130 2.93 24.27 -20.88
C THR A 130 1.77 23.55 -20.17
N SER A 131 0.94 22.74 -20.85
CA SER A 131 -0.26 22.15 -20.22
C SER A 131 -0.04 20.72 -19.71
N GLN A 132 -0.08 20.56 -18.39
CA GLN A 132 -0.13 19.27 -17.69
C GLN A 132 -1.58 18.75 -17.54
N THR A 133 -2.47 19.04 -18.48
CA THR A 133 -3.86 18.58 -18.37
C THR A 133 -3.98 17.11 -18.77
N ARG A 134 -4.51 16.28 -17.87
CA ARG A 134 -4.79 14.83 -18.06
C ARG A 134 -5.99 14.54 -19.00
N GLY A 135 -6.49 15.53 -19.73
CA GLY A 135 -7.69 15.43 -20.56
C GLY A 135 -7.70 16.39 -21.75
N HIS A 136 -8.81 16.38 -22.51
CA HIS A 136 -9.06 17.30 -23.62
C HIS A 136 -8.96 18.78 -23.18
N GLY A 137 -8.74 19.68 -24.14
CA GLY A 137 -8.71 21.11 -23.87
C GLY A 137 -10.04 21.62 -23.33
N LEU A 138 -9.98 22.65 -22.48
CA LEU A 138 -11.15 23.26 -21.86
C LEU A 138 -12.20 23.67 -22.91
N THR A 139 -11.76 24.17 -24.07
CA THR A 139 -12.62 24.63 -25.14
C THR A 139 -13.54 23.54 -25.70
N ILE A 140 -12.99 22.36 -26.05
CA ILE A 140 -13.81 21.30 -26.67
C ILE A 140 -14.72 20.63 -25.63
N LEU A 141 -14.27 20.49 -24.38
CA LEU A 141 -15.10 19.99 -23.28
C LEU A 141 -16.23 20.97 -22.94
N SER A 142 -15.95 22.27 -22.93
CA SER A 142 -16.96 23.32 -22.73
C SER A 142 -17.99 23.34 -23.86
N PHE A 143 -17.56 23.12 -25.10
CA PHE A 143 -18.47 23.02 -26.24
C PHE A 143 -19.46 21.85 -26.08
N TRP A 144 -18.98 20.65 -25.73
CA TRP A 144 -19.87 19.51 -25.49
C TRP A 144 -20.76 19.70 -24.27
N CYS A 145 -20.26 20.34 -23.21
CA CYS A 145 -21.07 20.70 -22.04
C CYS A 145 -22.20 21.67 -22.41
N ILE A 146 -21.90 22.72 -23.18
CA ILE A 146 -22.90 23.67 -23.69
C ILE A 146 -23.93 22.96 -24.58
N ALA A 147 -23.49 22.01 -25.43
CA ALA A 147 -24.39 21.20 -26.24
C ALA A 147 -25.35 20.36 -25.39
N VAL A 148 -24.87 19.69 -24.35
CA VAL A 148 -25.72 18.92 -23.41
C VAL A 148 -26.70 19.85 -22.69
N LEU A 149 -26.23 20.99 -22.18
CA LEU A 149 -27.08 21.96 -21.49
C LEU A 149 -28.19 22.49 -22.40
N ILE A 150 -27.90 22.77 -23.67
CA ILE A 150 -28.89 23.21 -24.65
C ILE A 150 -29.96 22.15 -24.90
N GLU A 151 -29.57 20.88 -25.06
CA GLU A 151 -30.54 19.80 -25.26
C GLU A 151 -31.36 19.49 -23.99
N LEU A 152 -30.81 19.75 -22.80
CA LEU A 152 -31.56 19.69 -21.53
C LEU A 152 -32.51 20.89 -21.36
N CYS A 153 -32.15 22.08 -21.83
CA CYS A 153 -33.01 23.26 -21.81
C CYS A 153 -34.30 23.06 -22.62
N ALA A 154 -34.29 22.19 -23.64
CA ALA A 154 -35.49 21.80 -24.39
C ALA A 154 -36.59 21.23 -23.47
N ILE A 155 -36.23 20.53 -22.39
CA ILE A 155 -37.16 19.90 -21.44
C ILE A 155 -37.98 20.94 -20.67
N ILE A 156 -37.48 22.18 -20.54
CA ILE A 156 -38.21 23.27 -19.86
C ILE A 156 -39.55 23.55 -20.56
N SER A 157 -39.61 23.37 -21.88
CA SER A 157 -40.81 23.58 -22.70
C SER A 157 -41.74 22.37 -22.75
N TYR A 158 -41.59 21.35 -21.90
CA TYR A 158 -42.40 20.11 -21.96
C TYR A 158 -43.93 20.34 -21.80
N ARG A 159 -44.33 21.46 -21.20
CA ARG A 159 -45.76 21.84 -21.01
C ARG A 159 -46.33 22.68 -22.17
N SER A 160 -45.53 23.00 -23.17
CA SER A 160 -45.96 23.85 -24.28
C SER A 160 -46.63 23.04 -25.40
N PRO A 161 -47.79 23.48 -25.90
CA PRO A 161 -48.48 22.83 -27.03
C PRO A 161 -47.81 23.08 -28.37
N LEU A 162 -46.85 24.01 -28.43
CA LEU A 162 -46.06 24.30 -29.61
C LEU A 162 -44.88 23.34 -29.78
N TRP A 163 -44.63 22.46 -28.81
CA TRP A 163 -43.50 21.54 -28.81
C TRP A 163 -43.97 20.11 -29.05
N PHE A 164 -43.13 19.34 -29.75
CA PHE A 164 -43.31 17.92 -30.04
C PHE A 164 -43.49 17.02 -28.80
N PHE A 165 -43.27 17.53 -27.58
CA PHE A 165 -43.45 16.79 -26.32
C PHE A 165 -44.92 16.51 -25.99
N GLN A 166 -45.81 17.47 -26.24
CA GLN A 166 -47.20 17.38 -25.76
C GLN A 166 -48.00 16.23 -26.43
N PRO A 167 -48.11 16.15 -27.77
CA PRO A 167 -48.90 15.09 -28.41
C PRO A 167 -48.38 13.68 -28.13
N ILE A 168 -47.05 13.51 -27.96
CA ILE A 168 -46.40 12.20 -27.78
C ILE A 168 -46.47 11.68 -26.34
N LEU A 169 -46.26 12.54 -25.34
CA LEU A 169 -46.18 12.12 -23.93
C LEU A 169 -47.54 12.14 -23.21
N ARG A 170 -48.52 12.92 -23.68
CA ARG A 170 -49.87 13.00 -23.08
C ARG A 170 -50.97 12.25 -23.84
N GLY A 171 -50.74 11.86 -25.10
CA GLY A 171 -51.70 11.08 -25.89
C GLY A 171 -52.91 11.88 -26.39
N ASP A 172 -52.81 13.22 -26.49
CA ASP A 172 -53.85 14.08 -27.05
C ASP A 172 -53.74 14.11 -28.60
N PRO A 173 -54.77 13.69 -29.37
CA PRO A 173 -54.76 13.73 -30.83
C PRO A 173 -55.08 15.14 -31.42
N PRO A 174 -54.60 15.47 -32.64
CA PRO A 174 -53.84 14.63 -33.58
C PRO A 174 -52.32 14.73 -33.38
N VAL A 175 -51.64 13.57 -33.37
CA VAL A 175 -50.18 13.48 -33.43
C VAL A 175 -49.76 13.63 -34.90
N GLU A 176 -49.10 14.73 -35.25
CA GLU A 176 -48.55 14.89 -36.60
C GLU A 176 -47.28 14.05 -36.76
N GLU A 177 -47.07 13.45 -37.95
CA GLU A 177 -45.86 12.66 -38.25
C GLU A 177 -44.57 13.46 -38.02
N ILE A 178 -44.64 14.78 -38.18
CA ILE A 178 -43.52 15.72 -37.98
C ILE A 178 -43.08 15.79 -36.52
N ASP A 179 -44.01 15.69 -35.56
CA ASP A 179 -43.67 15.75 -34.14
C ASP A 179 -42.93 14.48 -33.70
N ILE A 180 -43.33 13.32 -34.25
CA ILE A 180 -42.64 12.05 -34.02
C ILE A 180 -41.21 12.10 -34.57
N ILE A 181 -41.04 12.65 -35.77
CA ILE A 181 -39.73 12.84 -36.40
C ILE A 181 -38.86 13.75 -35.52
N ARG A 182 -39.34 14.95 -35.16
CA ARG A 182 -38.59 15.91 -34.33
C ARG A 182 -38.20 15.34 -32.96
N PHE A 183 -39.11 14.62 -32.31
CA PHE A 183 -38.85 13.96 -31.04
C PHE A 183 -37.78 12.86 -31.15
N SER A 184 -37.86 12.02 -32.19
CA SER A 184 -36.86 10.96 -32.44
C SER A 184 -35.46 11.53 -32.67
N TYR A 185 -35.35 12.58 -33.50
CA TYR A 185 -34.07 13.25 -33.76
C TYR A 185 -33.52 13.97 -32.51
N TRP A 186 -34.40 14.58 -31.70
CA TRP A 186 -34.01 15.18 -30.43
C TRP A 186 -33.48 14.12 -29.43
N ILE A 187 -34.15 12.97 -29.28
CA ILE A 187 -33.69 11.87 -28.44
C ILE A 187 -32.31 11.38 -28.89
N PHE A 188 -32.15 11.13 -30.20
CA PHE A 188 -30.88 10.70 -30.77
C PHE A 188 -29.77 11.69 -30.44
N ARG A 189 -30.04 12.99 -30.63
CA ARG A 189 -29.08 14.06 -30.34
C ARG A 189 -28.74 14.18 -28.86
N LEU A 190 -29.73 14.07 -27.97
CA LEU A 190 -29.52 14.09 -26.51
C LEU A 190 -28.62 12.92 -26.07
N ILE A 191 -28.91 11.70 -26.52
CA ILE A 191 -28.11 10.52 -26.18
C ILE A 191 -26.70 10.63 -26.75
N ALA A 192 -26.56 11.03 -28.03
CA ALA A 192 -25.26 11.13 -28.69
C ALA A 192 -24.38 12.24 -28.05
N THR A 193 -24.95 13.38 -27.68
CA THR A 193 -24.22 14.48 -27.02
C THR A 193 -23.78 14.11 -25.60
N ILE A 194 -24.62 13.45 -24.80
CA ILE A 194 -24.26 12.94 -23.48
C ILE A 194 -23.14 11.89 -23.60
N LEU A 195 -23.26 10.96 -24.56
CA LEU A 195 -22.25 9.92 -24.77
C LEU A 195 -20.90 10.53 -25.18
N ILE A 196 -20.88 11.52 -26.07
CA ILE A 196 -19.66 12.26 -26.43
C ILE A 196 -19.07 12.98 -25.22
N PHE A 197 -19.89 13.64 -24.39
CA PHE A 197 -19.40 14.33 -23.19
C PHE A 197 -18.79 13.36 -22.17
N CYS A 198 -19.47 12.24 -21.88
CA CYS A 198 -18.96 11.20 -20.99
C CYS A 198 -17.66 10.56 -21.51
N ILE A 199 -17.58 10.27 -22.81
CA ILE A 199 -16.34 9.78 -23.44
C ILE A 199 -15.26 10.87 -23.39
N GLY A 200 -15.65 12.13 -23.62
CA GLY A 200 -14.78 13.31 -23.58
C GLY A 200 -14.12 13.56 -22.23
N LEU A 201 -14.81 13.28 -21.11
CA LEU A 201 -14.22 13.37 -19.76
C LEU A 201 -13.05 12.41 -19.56
N ARG A 202 -13.04 11.28 -20.28
CA ARG A 202 -11.94 10.29 -20.26
C ARG A 202 -10.81 10.61 -21.24
N ALA A 203 -11.06 11.48 -22.22
CA ALA A 203 -10.13 11.93 -23.25
C ALA A 203 -9.35 10.80 -23.97
N PRO A 204 -10.03 9.83 -24.60
CA PRO A 204 -9.41 8.61 -25.13
C PRO A 204 -8.45 8.85 -26.30
N GLY A 205 -8.50 10.02 -26.95
CA GLY A 205 -7.66 10.37 -28.09
C GLY A 205 -6.35 11.09 -27.75
N VAL A 206 -6.15 11.48 -26.48
CA VAL A 206 -4.95 12.19 -26.05
C VAL A 206 -3.95 11.18 -25.49
N PRO A 207 -2.70 11.12 -25.98
CA PRO A 207 -1.72 10.17 -25.48
C PRO A 207 -1.44 10.43 -23.99
N GLN A 208 -1.82 9.44 -23.16
CA GLN A 208 -1.68 9.49 -21.70
C GLN A 208 -0.23 9.20 -21.28
N ARG A 209 0.56 8.51 -22.14
CA ARG A 209 1.99 8.29 -21.92
C ARG A 209 2.74 9.62 -21.99
N ARG A 210 3.41 9.95 -20.89
CA ARG A 210 4.04 11.25 -20.64
C ARG A 210 5.27 11.44 -21.54
N TYR A 211 5.08 12.03 -22.71
CA TYR A 211 6.17 12.42 -23.61
C TYR A 211 7.21 13.34 -22.95
N ALA A 212 6.81 14.15 -21.97
CA ALA A 212 7.71 15.05 -21.25
C ALA A 212 8.66 14.35 -20.24
N ILE A 213 8.51 13.04 -20.00
CA ILE A 213 9.34 12.30 -19.04
C ILE A 213 10.68 11.82 -19.62
N MET A 214 10.83 11.72 -20.94
CA MET A 214 12.05 11.11 -21.50
C MET A 214 13.27 12.04 -21.56
N LEU A 215 13.12 13.34 -21.29
CA LEU A 215 14.25 14.28 -21.40
C LEU A 215 15.11 14.43 -20.14
N ASN A 216 14.74 13.83 -19.00
CA ASN A 216 15.63 13.69 -17.84
C ASN A 216 14.95 12.98 -16.66
N ARG A 217 15.34 11.74 -16.29
CA ARG A 217 15.39 11.30 -14.87
C ARG A 217 15.99 9.91 -14.62
N SER A 218 16.60 9.80 -13.45
CA SER A 218 17.32 8.67 -12.87
C SER A 218 16.43 7.49 -12.44
N ASN A 219 17.03 6.29 -12.42
CA ASN A 219 16.40 5.01 -12.13
C ASN A 219 15.58 4.92 -10.82
N SER A 220 15.84 5.78 -9.82
CA SER A 220 15.13 5.75 -8.52
C SER A 220 13.65 6.16 -8.61
N GLN A 221 13.25 6.95 -9.61
CA GLN A 221 11.85 7.37 -9.78
C GLN A 221 11.03 6.43 -10.67
N ILE A 222 11.70 5.59 -11.47
CA ILE A 222 11.06 4.54 -12.26
C ILE A 222 10.43 3.48 -11.34
N GLN A 223 11.04 3.26 -10.17
CA GLN A 223 10.56 2.31 -9.17
C GLN A 223 9.31 2.81 -8.43
N GLU A 224 9.22 4.12 -8.17
CA GLU A 224 8.00 4.76 -7.63
C GLU A 224 6.81 4.73 -8.62
N GLU A 225 7.07 4.62 -9.94
CA GLU A 225 6.01 4.58 -10.95
C GLU A 225 5.55 3.16 -11.35
N ARG A 226 6.34 2.10 -11.10
CA ARG A 226 5.85 0.71 -11.15
C ARG A 226 4.73 0.42 -10.14
N MET A 227 4.62 1.23 -9.09
CA MET A 227 3.49 1.21 -8.15
C MET A 227 2.20 1.84 -8.71
N LYS A 228 2.20 2.47 -9.91
CA LYS A 228 1.02 3.15 -10.49
C LYS A 228 0.25 2.35 -11.54
N ASP A 229 0.36 1.02 -11.54
CA ASP A 229 -0.74 0.23 -12.08
C ASP A 229 -2.02 0.56 -11.31
N ASN A 230 -3.21 0.37 -11.90
CA ASN A 230 -4.47 0.60 -11.20
C ASN A 230 -4.47 -0.15 -9.86
N VAL A 231 -4.32 0.59 -8.76
CA VAL A 231 -4.29 0.11 -7.38
C VAL A 231 -5.42 -0.89 -7.14
N TRP A 232 -6.60 -0.62 -7.69
CA TRP A 232 -7.76 -1.49 -7.63
C TRP A 232 -7.63 -2.81 -8.39
N ILE A 233 -7.00 -2.83 -9.56
CA ILE A 233 -6.78 -4.08 -10.33
C ILE A 233 -5.76 -4.96 -9.61
N LYS A 234 -4.67 -4.36 -9.13
CA LYS A 234 -3.70 -5.06 -8.26
C LYS A 234 -4.39 -5.54 -6.99
N PHE A 235 -5.23 -4.73 -6.36
CA PHE A 235 -6.00 -5.09 -5.18
C PHE A 235 -6.84 -6.35 -5.39
N PHE A 236 -7.67 -6.41 -6.44
CA PHE A 236 -8.48 -7.62 -6.67
C PHE A 236 -7.63 -8.87 -6.95
N ARG A 237 -6.46 -8.73 -7.58
CA ARG A 237 -5.54 -9.85 -7.81
C ARG A 237 -4.92 -10.35 -6.51
N HIS A 238 -4.41 -9.45 -5.67
CA HIS A 238 -3.79 -9.78 -4.38
C HIS A 238 -4.82 -10.16 -3.30
N PHE A 239 -6.04 -9.63 -3.37
CA PHE A 239 -7.13 -10.05 -2.49
C PHE A 239 -7.47 -11.51 -2.73
N LYS A 240 -7.37 -12.01 -3.97
CA LYS A 240 -7.57 -13.44 -4.26
C LYS A 240 -6.51 -14.33 -3.61
N THR A 241 -5.27 -13.88 -3.50
CA THR A 241 -4.20 -14.62 -2.80
C THR A 241 -4.34 -14.54 -1.29
N LEU A 242 -4.91 -13.45 -0.75
CA LEU A 242 -5.16 -13.25 0.67
C LEU A 242 -6.49 -13.85 1.18
N ALA A 243 -7.48 -14.03 0.31
CA ALA A 243 -8.81 -14.55 0.66
C ALA A 243 -8.79 -15.87 1.46
N PRO A 244 -7.90 -16.85 1.18
CA PRO A 244 -7.80 -18.08 1.97
C PRO A 244 -7.36 -17.84 3.43
N PHE A 245 -6.70 -16.72 3.72
CA PHE A 245 -6.25 -16.37 5.07
C PHE A 245 -7.31 -15.60 5.85
N ILE A 246 -8.13 -14.81 5.14
CA ILE A 246 -9.21 -14.01 5.71
C ILE A 246 -10.44 -14.87 6.00
N TRP A 247 -10.68 -15.90 5.19
CA TRP A 247 -11.74 -16.86 5.42
C TRP A 247 -11.20 -18.11 6.14
N PRO A 248 -11.50 -18.32 7.44
CA PRO A 248 -11.03 -19.48 8.19
C PRO A 248 -11.80 -20.73 7.75
N SER A 249 -11.34 -21.38 6.68
CA SER A 249 -11.98 -22.58 6.09
C SER A 249 -12.04 -23.78 7.06
N GLY A 250 -11.17 -23.83 8.07
CA GLY A 250 -11.08 -24.92 9.05
C GLY A 250 -11.89 -24.75 10.34
N HIS A 251 -12.45 -23.57 10.63
CA HIS A 251 -13.12 -23.31 11.91
C HIS A 251 -14.55 -22.77 11.73
N TRP A 252 -15.53 -23.69 11.82
CA TRP A 252 -16.97 -23.38 11.79
C TRP A 252 -17.37 -22.24 12.73
N GLY A 253 -16.84 -22.20 13.95
CA GLY A 253 -17.17 -21.15 14.93
C GLY A 253 -16.75 -19.75 14.49
N LEU A 254 -15.63 -19.61 13.77
CA LEU A 254 -15.20 -18.31 13.23
C LEU A 254 -16.02 -17.93 11.99
N GLN A 255 -16.41 -18.89 11.16
CA GLN A 255 -17.30 -18.64 10.02
C GLN A 255 -18.68 -18.16 10.47
N LEU A 256 -19.22 -18.76 11.53
CA LEU A 256 -20.47 -18.32 12.15
C LEU A 256 -20.35 -16.89 12.71
N ASN A 257 -19.22 -16.54 13.33
CA ASN A 257 -18.97 -15.17 13.78
C ASN A 257 -18.96 -14.16 12.60
N ILE A 258 -18.36 -14.52 11.46
CA ILE A 258 -18.39 -13.68 10.25
C ILE A 258 -19.84 -13.46 9.78
N MET A 259 -20.63 -14.54 9.71
CA MET A 259 -22.04 -14.47 9.32
C MET A 259 -22.86 -13.59 10.29
N ILE A 260 -22.63 -13.73 11.60
CA ILE A 260 -23.26 -12.87 12.60
C ILE A 260 -22.84 -11.40 12.42
N CYS A 261 -21.56 -11.13 12.16
CA CYS A 261 -21.08 -9.76 11.89
C CYS A 261 -21.79 -9.13 10.68
N ILE A 262 -21.99 -9.89 9.60
CA ILE A 262 -22.72 -9.45 8.41
C ILE A 262 -24.20 -9.17 8.77
N LEU A 263 -24.83 -10.07 9.54
CA LEU A 263 -26.22 -9.88 9.98
C LEU A 263 -26.39 -8.65 10.87
N ILE A 264 -25.45 -8.42 11.80
CA ILE A 264 -25.41 -7.21 12.64
C ILE A 264 -25.24 -5.96 11.78
N LEU A 265 -24.41 -6.01 10.74
CA LEU A 265 -24.20 -4.89 9.82
C LEU A 265 -25.51 -4.53 9.12
N VAL A 266 -26.22 -5.51 8.56
CA VAL A 266 -27.55 -5.30 7.92
C VAL A 266 -28.57 -4.76 8.94
N ALA A 267 -28.64 -5.35 10.13
CA ALA A 267 -29.54 -4.89 11.20
C ALA A 267 -29.24 -3.44 11.60
N GLY A 268 -27.97 -3.06 11.70
CA GLY A 268 -27.55 -1.69 11.99
C GLY A 268 -28.01 -0.68 10.93
N ARG A 269 -28.05 -1.07 9.64
CA ARG A 269 -28.57 -0.22 8.55
C ARG A 269 -30.09 -0.06 8.60
N LEU A 270 -30.81 -1.12 8.92
CA LEU A 270 -32.25 -1.05 9.10
C LEU A 270 -32.63 -0.14 10.28
N LEU A 271 -31.92 -0.27 11.41
CA LEU A 271 -32.09 0.63 12.56
C LEU A 271 -31.75 2.08 12.21
N ALA A 272 -30.71 2.28 11.39
CA ALA A 272 -30.32 3.60 10.91
C ALA A 272 -31.41 4.30 10.08
N LEU A 273 -32.22 3.56 9.34
CA LEU A 273 -33.37 4.07 8.61
C LEU A 273 -34.57 4.36 9.52
N GLU A 274 -34.81 3.48 10.50
CA GLU A 274 -35.99 3.58 11.38
C GLU A 274 -35.88 4.72 12.42
N VAL A 275 -34.68 5.04 12.91
CA VAL A 275 -34.51 6.07 13.95
C VAL A 275 -35.05 7.47 13.55
N PRO A 276 -34.72 8.03 12.37
CA PRO A 276 -35.32 9.28 11.90
C PRO A 276 -36.85 9.19 11.72
N ARG A 277 -37.35 8.04 11.26
CA ARG A 277 -38.80 7.79 11.09
C ARG A 277 -39.55 7.82 12.42
N TYR A 278 -39.02 7.22 13.48
CA TYR A 278 -39.63 7.31 14.81
C TYR A 278 -39.56 8.73 15.38
N THR A 279 -38.49 9.46 15.08
CA THR A 279 -38.37 10.88 15.47
C THR A 279 -39.45 11.74 14.81
N LYS A 280 -39.80 11.48 13.55
CA LYS A 280 -40.97 12.07 12.87
C LYS A 280 -42.27 11.77 13.61
N LEU A 281 -42.55 10.48 13.86
CA LEU A 281 -43.81 10.04 14.46
C LEU A 281 -44.04 10.68 15.84
N ILE A 282 -43.01 10.77 16.66
CA ILE A 282 -43.07 11.43 17.97
C ILE A 282 -43.39 12.92 17.81
N THR A 283 -42.72 13.59 16.87
CA THR A 283 -42.93 15.03 16.62
C THR A 283 -44.37 15.30 16.15
N ASP A 284 -44.89 14.48 15.24
CA ASP A 284 -46.25 14.62 14.72
C ASP A 284 -47.32 14.36 15.80
N GLU A 285 -47.09 13.39 16.70
CA GLU A 285 -48.01 13.09 17.81
C GLU A 285 -48.01 14.18 18.88
N LEU A 286 -46.85 14.75 19.21
CA LEU A 286 -46.74 15.89 20.14
C LEU A 286 -47.51 17.11 19.62
N ILE A 287 -47.42 17.42 18.33
CA ILE A 287 -48.12 18.55 17.72
C ILE A 287 -49.63 18.30 17.65
N GLN A 288 -50.07 17.08 17.30
CA GLN A 288 -51.49 16.75 17.32
C GLN A 288 -52.08 16.76 18.73
N SER A 289 -51.32 16.35 19.76
CA SER A 289 -51.74 16.47 21.16
C SER A 289 -51.89 17.93 21.63
N SER A 290 -51.11 18.84 21.05
CA SER A 290 -51.22 20.28 21.30
C SER A 290 -52.44 20.92 20.62
N ASN A 291 -52.90 20.37 19.48
CA ASN A 291 -53.97 20.95 18.67
C ASN A 291 -55.37 20.34 18.93
N SER A 292 -55.45 19.23 19.69
CA SER A 292 -56.68 18.46 19.91
C SER A 292 -57.57 18.98 21.06
N THR A 293 -57.42 20.23 21.47
CA THR A 293 -58.46 20.96 22.24
C THR A 293 -59.59 21.51 21.36
N THR A 294 -59.53 21.35 20.03
CA THR A 294 -60.61 21.78 19.13
C THR A 294 -60.79 20.79 17.98
N ASP A 295 -62.02 20.30 17.83
CA ASP A 295 -62.60 19.63 16.67
C ASP A 295 -62.38 18.12 16.49
N THR A 296 -63.16 17.35 17.26
CA THR A 296 -63.64 16.00 16.90
C THR A 296 -64.71 16.08 15.80
N PHE A 297 -64.56 15.34 14.68
CA PHE A 297 -65.61 14.37 14.25
C PHE A 297 -65.32 13.43 13.05
N PHE A 298 -64.36 13.65 12.14
CA PHE A 298 -64.34 12.85 10.88
C PHE A 298 -62.97 12.28 10.46
N ASN A 299 -62.47 11.23 11.14
CA ASN A 299 -61.52 10.30 10.50
C ASN A 299 -61.51 8.90 11.14
N PHE A 300 -62.06 7.94 10.40
CA PHE A 300 -62.38 6.57 10.85
C PHE A 300 -61.18 5.59 10.84
N GLY A 301 -59.95 6.05 10.56
CA GLY A 301 -58.72 5.25 10.67
C GLY A 301 -58.08 5.22 12.07
N ALA A 302 -58.65 5.92 13.05
CA ALA A 302 -58.04 6.23 14.34
C ALA A 302 -58.50 5.31 15.50
N ARG A 303 -58.72 4.02 15.28
CA ARG A 303 -59.22 3.10 16.34
C ARG A 303 -58.16 2.29 17.10
N LEU A 304 -56.90 2.70 17.05
CA LEU A 304 -55.89 2.37 18.07
C LEU A 304 -55.36 3.62 18.81
N ARG A 305 -56.01 4.78 18.63
CA ARG A 305 -55.60 6.06 19.22
C ARG A 305 -56.45 6.36 20.45
N THR A 306 -55.93 6.03 21.63
CA THR A 306 -56.48 6.50 22.90
C THR A 306 -56.26 8.01 23.03
N PRO A 307 -57.26 8.85 23.38
CA PRO A 307 -57.20 10.31 23.23
C PRO A 307 -56.34 11.06 24.26
N ASN A 308 -55.54 10.37 25.07
CA ASN A 308 -54.77 11.01 26.16
C ASN A 308 -53.47 10.28 26.54
N SER A 309 -52.94 9.42 25.67
CA SER A 309 -51.72 8.68 25.97
C SER A 309 -50.49 9.47 25.56
N TRP A 310 -49.81 10.09 26.53
CA TRP A 310 -48.42 10.52 26.45
C TRP A 310 -47.57 9.52 25.61
N PRO A 311 -46.76 9.96 24.63
CA PRO A 311 -46.11 9.09 23.63
C PRO A 311 -44.92 8.29 24.18
N TRP A 312 -44.97 7.81 25.43
CA TRP A 312 -43.87 7.05 26.06
C TRP A 312 -43.51 5.80 25.27
N LYS A 313 -44.46 5.14 24.61
CA LYS A 313 -44.20 3.92 23.80
C LYS A 313 -43.26 4.22 22.63
N LEU A 314 -43.51 5.29 21.89
CA LEU A 314 -42.64 5.67 20.77
C LEU A 314 -41.27 6.14 21.25
N VAL A 315 -41.24 6.91 22.35
CA VAL A 315 -39.97 7.39 22.93
C VAL A 315 -39.13 6.23 23.45
N THR A 316 -39.73 5.26 24.15
CA THR A 316 -39.01 4.06 24.64
C THR A 316 -38.45 3.22 23.49
N VAL A 317 -39.23 2.98 22.43
CA VAL A 317 -38.74 2.28 21.22
C VAL A 317 -37.60 3.04 20.56
N LEU A 318 -37.71 4.37 20.41
CA LEU A 318 -36.64 5.21 19.87
C LEU A 318 -35.36 5.09 20.70
N MET A 319 -35.46 5.10 22.04
CA MET A 319 -34.30 4.95 22.92
C MET A 319 -33.67 3.57 22.80
N VAL A 320 -34.47 2.50 22.66
CA VAL A 320 -33.95 1.15 22.39
C VAL A 320 -33.23 1.10 21.04
N PHE A 321 -33.79 1.68 19.98
CA PHE A 321 -33.13 1.74 18.67
C PHE A 321 -31.85 2.57 18.71
N ARG A 322 -31.84 3.70 19.43
CA ARG A 322 -30.64 4.52 19.65
C ARG A 322 -29.56 3.76 20.43
N PHE A 323 -29.94 2.98 21.45
CA PHE A 323 -29.03 2.11 22.21
C PHE A 323 -28.44 0.99 21.35
N LEU A 324 -29.26 0.35 20.51
CA LEU A 324 -28.80 -0.69 19.59
C LEU A 324 -27.89 -0.13 18.49
N GLN A 325 -28.28 0.99 17.88
CA GLN A 325 -27.58 1.62 16.76
C GLN A 325 -26.28 2.33 17.19
N GLY A 326 -26.30 3.04 18.32
CA GLY A 326 -25.13 3.80 18.81
C GLY A 326 -24.93 5.17 18.18
N ALA A 327 -26.00 5.92 17.91
CA ALA A 327 -25.88 7.28 17.38
C ALA A 327 -26.30 8.31 18.45
N GLY A 328 -25.37 9.15 18.92
CA GLY A 328 -25.60 10.21 19.91
C GLY A 328 -24.58 10.20 21.08
N PRO A 329 -24.90 10.80 22.25
CA PRO A 329 -24.03 10.83 23.44
C PRO A 329 -23.59 9.46 23.98
N PHE A 330 -24.24 8.38 23.53
CA PHE A 330 -24.04 7.01 24.00
C PHE A 330 -22.88 6.24 23.33
N GLY A 331 -22.09 6.87 22.46
CA GLY A 331 -20.91 6.23 21.87
C GLY A 331 -21.23 5.03 20.95
N SER A 332 -20.41 3.99 20.96
CA SER A 332 -20.60 2.78 20.15
C SER A 332 -21.82 1.97 20.62
N GLY A 333 -22.77 1.73 19.71
CA GLY A 333 -24.02 1.02 20.03
C GLY A 333 -23.77 -0.42 20.44
N ALA A 334 -24.74 -1.03 21.14
CA ALA A 334 -24.62 -2.41 21.61
C ALA A 334 -24.31 -3.40 20.47
N LEU A 335 -24.91 -3.18 19.29
CA LEU A 335 -24.60 -3.96 18.08
C LEU A 335 -23.19 -3.73 17.57
N GLY A 336 -22.70 -2.49 17.62
CA GLY A 336 -21.33 -2.14 17.23
C GLY A 336 -20.28 -2.80 18.14
N ILE A 337 -20.51 -2.81 19.45
CA ILE A 337 -19.63 -3.46 20.44
C ILE A 337 -19.64 -4.97 20.23
N LEU A 338 -20.82 -5.59 20.10
CA LEU A 338 -20.94 -7.02 19.87
C LEU A 338 -20.23 -7.44 18.57
N ARG A 339 -20.45 -6.70 17.48
CA ARG A 339 -19.76 -6.92 16.21
C ARG A 339 -18.26 -6.78 16.38
N SER A 340 -17.78 -5.73 17.04
CA SER A 340 -16.34 -5.51 17.24
C SER A 340 -15.72 -6.65 18.04
N ALA A 341 -16.37 -7.12 19.11
CA ALA A 341 -15.87 -8.24 19.91
C ALA A 341 -15.81 -9.56 19.12
N LEU A 342 -16.79 -9.81 18.24
CA LEU A 342 -16.78 -10.96 17.34
C LEU A 342 -15.68 -10.83 16.27
N TRP A 343 -15.48 -9.62 15.74
CA TRP A 343 -14.47 -9.32 14.73
C TRP A 343 -13.04 -9.47 15.26
N THR A 344 -12.74 -9.03 16.48
CA THR A 344 -11.40 -9.13 17.07
C THR A 344 -10.87 -10.58 17.11
N LYS A 345 -11.75 -11.58 17.28
CA LYS A 345 -11.34 -13.00 17.21
C LYS A 345 -10.90 -13.42 15.81
N ILE A 346 -11.55 -12.89 14.78
CA ILE A 346 -11.25 -13.16 13.36
C ILE A 346 -9.95 -12.43 12.97
N GLU A 347 -9.81 -11.19 13.40
CA GLU A 347 -8.60 -10.38 13.24
C GLU A 347 -7.38 -11.11 13.83
N GLN A 348 -7.42 -11.47 15.12
CA GLN A 348 -6.32 -12.19 15.78
C GLN A 348 -5.93 -13.50 15.10
N TYR A 349 -6.92 -14.25 14.59
CA TYR A 349 -6.66 -15.47 13.83
C TYR A 349 -5.93 -15.16 12.51
N THR A 350 -6.40 -14.15 11.78
CA THR A 350 -5.84 -13.71 10.49
C THR A 350 -4.43 -13.19 10.66
N THR A 351 -4.19 -12.27 11.62
CA THR A 351 -2.86 -11.75 11.95
C THR A 351 -1.90 -12.89 12.31
N ARG A 352 -2.32 -13.82 13.18
CA ARG A 352 -1.48 -14.95 13.61
C ARG A 352 -1.11 -15.84 12.42
N SER A 353 -2.08 -16.20 11.59
CA SER A 353 -1.86 -17.06 10.43
C SER A 353 -0.91 -16.41 9.42
N LEU A 354 -1.08 -15.11 9.15
CA LEU A 354 -0.23 -14.36 8.23
C LEU A 354 1.19 -14.21 8.80
N LYS A 355 1.35 -13.75 10.05
CA LYS A 355 2.67 -13.60 10.69
C LYS A 355 3.45 -14.91 10.70
N LEU A 356 2.83 -16.03 11.07
CA LEU A 356 3.50 -17.34 11.08
C LEU A 356 3.95 -17.77 9.68
N ARG A 357 3.13 -17.53 8.65
CA ARG A 357 3.45 -17.92 7.28
C ARG A 357 4.54 -17.04 6.67
N VAL A 358 4.48 -15.72 6.90
CA VAL A 358 5.55 -14.80 6.50
C VAL A 358 6.86 -15.18 7.20
N PHE A 359 6.82 -15.39 8.52
CA PHE A 359 7.99 -15.74 9.29
C PHE A 359 8.61 -17.07 8.84
N SER A 360 7.79 -18.09 8.58
CA SER A 360 8.26 -19.35 8.01
C SER A 360 8.87 -19.17 6.62
N HIS A 361 8.30 -18.29 5.79
CA HIS A 361 8.84 -18.02 4.46
C HIS A 361 10.19 -17.29 4.53
N LEU A 362 10.33 -16.28 5.41
CA LEU A 362 11.59 -15.58 5.64
C LEU A 362 12.72 -16.51 6.08
N HIS A 363 12.43 -17.53 6.90
CA HIS A 363 13.40 -18.55 7.29
C HIS A 363 13.84 -19.46 6.15
N ASN A 364 13.03 -19.58 5.09
CA ASN A 364 13.37 -20.35 3.89
C ASN A 364 14.14 -19.54 2.84
N LEU A 365 14.25 -18.22 2.99
CA LEU A 365 15.03 -17.38 2.07
C LEU A 365 16.54 -17.60 2.25
N SER A 366 17.29 -17.31 1.18
CA SER A 366 18.73 -17.55 1.13
C SER A 366 19.54 -16.62 2.04
N LEU A 367 20.74 -17.07 2.41
CA LEU A 367 21.64 -16.29 3.27
C LEU A 367 22.06 -14.95 2.63
N SER A 368 22.27 -14.91 1.31
CA SER A 368 22.57 -13.67 0.57
C SER A 368 21.46 -12.63 0.71
N TRP A 369 20.20 -13.06 0.71
CA TRP A 369 19.07 -12.17 0.90
C TRP A 369 19.07 -11.54 2.31
N HIS A 370 19.41 -12.32 3.34
CA HIS A 370 19.50 -11.84 4.73
C HIS A 370 20.68 -10.90 4.96
N LEU A 371 21.85 -11.15 4.34
CA LEU A 371 23.04 -10.32 4.51
C LEU A 371 22.93 -8.93 3.85
N THR A 372 22.04 -8.77 2.88
CA THR A 372 21.86 -7.51 2.13
C THR A 372 20.81 -6.58 2.75
N ARG A 373 20.11 -7.01 3.80
CA ARG A 373 19.00 -6.27 4.41
C ARG A 373 19.15 -6.16 5.92
N LYS A 374 18.64 -5.06 6.48
CA LYS A 374 18.57 -4.90 7.93
C LYS A 374 17.36 -5.67 8.47
N THR A 375 17.59 -6.59 9.41
CA THR A 375 16.55 -7.43 10.00
C THR A 375 15.37 -6.62 10.58
N GLY A 376 15.65 -5.48 11.22
CA GLY A 376 14.61 -4.60 11.77
C GLY A 376 13.72 -3.95 10.70
N GLU A 377 14.27 -3.66 9.51
CA GLU A 377 13.48 -3.12 8.39
C GLU A 377 12.53 -4.19 7.83
N VAL A 378 13.05 -5.41 7.63
CA VAL A 378 12.24 -6.56 7.19
C VAL A 378 11.11 -6.82 8.17
N LEU A 379 11.41 -6.92 9.47
CA LEU A 379 10.39 -7.16 10.50
C LEU A 379 9.32 -6.07 10.51
N ARG A 380 9.72 -4.80 10.34
CA ARG A 380 8.78 -3.67 10.24
C ARG A 380 7.90 -3.74 8.98
N ILE A 381 8.39 -4.30 7.87
CA ILE A 381 7.56 -4.55 6.68
C ILE A 381 6.54 -5.65 6.99
N VAL A 382 6.95 -6.72 7.68
CA VAL A 382 6.04 -7.79 8.09
C VAL A 382 4.94 -7.27 9.01
N ASP A 383 5.31 -6.60 10.11
CA ASP A 383 4.33 -6.10 11.08
C ASP A 383 3.35 -5.11 10.44
N ARG A 384 3.85 -4.10 9.72
CA ARG A 384 2.99 -3.14 9.02
C ARG A 384 2.13 -3.81 7.97
N GLY A 385 2.67 -4.76 7.21
CA GLY A 385 1.95 -5.48 6.18
C GLY A 385 0.79 -6.30 6.75
N THR A 386 1.03 -7.03 7.83
CA THR A 386 -0.02 -7.84 8.48
C THR A 386 -1.09 -6.97 9.11
N ASP A 387 -0.70 -5.92 9.84
CA ASP A 387 -1.66 -5.01 10.50
C ASP A 387 -2.47 -4.22 9.45
N SER A 388 -1.87 -3.97 8.28
CA SER A 388 -2.52 -3.32 7.15
C SER A 388 -3.57 -4.21 6.47
N VAL A 389 -3.37 -5.52 6.38
CA VAL A 389 -4.40 -6.44 5.86
C VAL A 389 -5.66 -6.35 6.71
N ASP A 390 -5.51 -6.41 8.03
CA ASP A 390 -6.61 -6.34 8.99
C ASP A 390 -7.31 -4.97 8.94
N SER A 391 -6.52 -3.88 8.96
CA SER A 391 -7.04 -2.52 8.85
C SER A 391 -7.80 -2.29 7.55
N LEU A 392 -7.28 -2.79 6.42
CA LEU A 392 -7.91 -2.64 5.11
C LEU A 392 -9.28 -3.33 5.09
N LEU A 393 -9.38 -4.53 5.65
CA LEU A 393 -10.65 -5.25 5.77
C LEU A 393 -11.65 -4.48 6.62
N ASP A 394 -11.21 -3.95 7.77
CA ASP A 394 -12.08 -3.18 8.65
C ASP A 394 -12.62 -1.92 7.94
N TYR A 395 -11.74 -1.16 7.28
CA TYR A 395 -12.13 0.05 6.54
C TYR A 395 -13.08 -0.24 5.38
N ILE A 396 -12.86 -1.30 4.60
CA ILE A 396 -13.72 -1.63 3.46
C ILE A 396 -15.06 -2.17 3.92
N LEU A 397 -15.07 -3.18 4.80
CA LEU A 397 -16.28 -3.90 5.18
C LEU A 397 -17.17 -3.10 6.13
N PHE A 398 -16.59 -2.34 7.07
CA PHE A 398 -17.36 -1.69 8.14
C PHE A 398 -17.50 -0.17 7.99
N SER A 399 -16.67 0.46 7.15
CA SER A 399 -16.75 1.91 6.91
C SER A 399 -17.21 2.24 5.49
N ILE A 400 -16.47 1.84 4.45
CA ILE A 400 -16.78 2.25 3.07
C ILE A 400 -18.05 1.61 2.54
N PHE A 401 -18.14 0.28 2.57
CA PHE A 401 -19.29 -0.42 2.02
C PHE A 401 -20.60 0.02 2.69
N PRO A 402 -20.68 0.14 4.03
CA PRO A 402 -21.88 0.61 4.69
C PRO A 402 -22.19 2.09 4.42
N THR A 403 -21.18 2.95 4.26
CA THR A 403 -21.41 4.37 3.91
C THR A 403 -22.00 4.51 2.50
N ILE A 404 -21.50 3.75 1.53
CA ILE A 404 -22.06 3.74 0.17
C ILE A 404 -23.48 3.19 0.18
N ALA A 405 -23.73 2.11 0.94
CA ALA A 405 -25.06 1.55 1.12
C ALA A 405 -26.02 2.57 1.76
N ASP A 406 -25.60 3.29 2.80
CA ASP A 406 -26.40 4.33 3.46
C ASP A 406 -26.80 5.44 2.50
N ILE A 407 -25.87 5.90 1.66
CA ILE A 407 -26.14 6.94 0.66
C ILE A 407 -27.18 6.45 -0.35
N ILE A 408 -27.03 5.22 -0.86
CA ILE A 408 -27.98 4.64 -1.82
C ILE A 408 -29.37 4.46 -1.17
N ILE A 409 -29.42 3.89 0.03
CA ILE A 409 -30.66 3.67 0.79
C ILE A 409 -31.34 5.02 1.07
N ALA A 410 -30.58 6.05 1.47
CA ALA A 410 -31.14 7.37 1.72
C ALA A 410 -31.72 8.02 0.47
N ILE A 411 -31.03 7.96 -0.67
CA ILE A 411 -31.54 8.51 -1.93
C ILE A 411 -32.85 7.82 -2.30
N ILE A 412 -32.89 6.48 -2.27
CA ILE A 412 -34.11 5.71 -2.56
C ILE A 412 -35.23 6.10 -1.58
N TYR A 413 -34.93 6.18 -0.28
CA TYR A 413 -35.90 6.54 0.74
C TYR A 413 -36.48 7.95 0.53
N PHE A 414 -35.64 8.97 0.25
CA PHE A 414 -36.12 10.33 0.01
C PHE A 414 -36.94 10.47 -1.27
N VAL A 415 -36.60 9.71 -2.33
CA VAL A 415 -37.39 9.68 -3.57
C VAL A 415 -38.77 9.08 -3.32
N VAL A 416 -38.85 7.97 -2.57
CA VAL A 416 -40.11 7.25 -2.31
C VAL A 416 -40.99 7.99 -1.30
N GLN A 417 -40.41 8.49 -0.20
CA GLN A 417 -41.18 9.05 0.92
C GLN A 417 -41.57 10.52 0.73
N PHE A 418 -40.80 11.29 -0.04
CA PHE A 418 -41.04 12.71 -0.27
C PHE A 418 -41.33 12.98 -1.75
N ASN A 419 -40.28 13.18 -2.55
CA ASN A 419 -40.34 13.48 -3.97
C ASN A 419 -38.93 13.33 -4.58
N ILE A 420 -38.85 13.17 -5.90
CA ILE A 420 -37.59 13.09 -6.65
C ILE A 420 -36.67 14.28 -6.42
N TRP A 421 -37.23 15.48 -6.18
CA TRP A 421 -36.45 16.69 -5.88
C TRP A 421 -35.62 16.57 -4.61
N PHE A 422 -36.15 15.94 -3.55
CA PHE A 422 -35.36 15.68 -2.33
C PHE A 422 -34.23 14.70 -2.63
N GLY A 423 -34.51 13.63 -3.38
CA GLY A 423 -33.48 12.70 -3.85
C GLY A 423 -32.35 13.40 -4.61
N ILE A 424 -32.69 14.33 -5.51
CA ILE A 424 -31.72 15.12 -6.28
C ILE A 424 -30.91 16.06 -5.38
N ILE A 425 -31.54 16.76 -4.42
CA ILE A 425 -30.84 17.65 -3.49
C ILE A 425 -29.82 16.87 -2.66
N VAL A 426 -30.24 15.71 -2.11
CA VAL A 426 -29.37 14.86 -1.30
C VAL A 426 -28.24 14.28 -2.16
N PHE A 427 -28.55 13.76 -3.35
CA PHE A 427 -27.54 13.26 -4.27
C PHE A 427 -26.53 14.33 -4.67
N ALA A 428 -26.98 15.52 -5.09
CA ALA A 428 -26.11 16.62 -5.47
C ALA A 428 -25.21 17.07 -4.32
N THR A 429 -25.79 17.24 -3.12
CA THR A 429 -25.03 17.62 -1.91
C THR A 429 -23.95 16.59 -1.59
N MET A 430 -24.31 15.30 -1.55
CA MET A 430 -23.37 14.22 -1.20
C MET A 430 -22.31 14.01 -2.28
N PHE A 431 -22.67 14.14 -3.55
CA PHE A 431 -21.75 14.02 -4.67
C PHE A 431 -20.70 15.14 -4.69
N VAL A 432 -21.13 16.40 -4.53
CA VAL A 432 -20.21 17.55 -4.43
C VAL A 432 -19.32 17.42 -3.20
N TYR A 433 -19.89 17.03 -2.06
CA TYR A 433 -19.14 16.76 -0.83
C TYR A 433 -18.03 15.73 -1.04
N LEU A 434 -18.37 14.58 -1.65
CA LEU A 434 -17.43 13.49 -1.88
C LEU A 434 -16.29 13.93 -2.81
N ILE A 435 -16.61 14.58 -3.92
CA ILE A 435 -15.62 15.06 -4.90
C ILE A 435 -14.69 16.09 -4.26
N ALA A 436 -15.24 17.09 -3.57
CA ALA A 436 -14.44 18.11 -2.89
C ALA A 436 -13.50 17.48 -1.85
N THR A 437 -14.02 16.53 -1.07
CA THR A 437 -13.24 15.79 -0.07
C THR A 437 -12.08 15.03 -0.72
N ILE A 438 -12.32 14.31 -1.81
CA ILE A 438 -11.27 13.55 -2.52
C ILE A 438 -10.19 14.48 -3.07
N ILE A 439 -10.57 15.55 -3.77
CA ILE A 439 -9.63 16.50 -4.38
C ILE A 439 -8.75 17.16 -3.32
N ILE A 440 -9.35 17.65 -2.23
CA ILE A 440 -8.62 18.30 -1.13
C ILE A 440 -7.74 17.28 -0.40
N THR A 441 -8.23 16.04 -0.22
CA THR A 441 -7.45 14.96 0.41
C THR A 441 -6.21 14.62 -0.41
N GLU A 442 -6.34 14.49 -1.73
CA GLU A 442 -5.20 14.22 -2.63
C GLU A 442 -4.18 15.38 -2.58
N TRP A 443 -4.65 16.63 -2.59
CA TRP A 443 -3.78 17.79 -2.44
C TRP A 443 -3.05 17.82 -1.09
N ARG A 444 -3.74 17.55 0.03
CA ARG A 444 -3.09 17.59 1.35
C ARG A 444 -2.15 16.43 1.63
N THR A 445 -2.28 15.33 0.87
CA THR A 445 -1.45 14.14 1.03
C THR A 445 0.04 14.47 0.87
N LYS A 446 0.42 15.48 0.06
CA LYS A 446 1.81 15.94 -0.06
C LYS A 446 2.39 16.41 1.28
N TYR A 447 1.64 17.22 2.05
CA TYR A 447 2.09 17.73 3.34
C TYR A 447 2.18 16.61 4.38
N LYS A 448 1.30 15.61 4.29
CA LYS A 448 1.40 14.42 5.15
C LYS A 448 2.64 13.57 4.81
N LYS A 449 3.01 13.45 3.53
CA LYS A 449 4.25 12.78 3.12
C LYS A 449 5.48 13.51 3.63
N ASP A 450 5.52 14.85 3.51
CA ASP A 450 6.62 15.65 4.05
C ASP A 450 6.74 15.48 5.57
N MET A 451 5.61 15.52 6.29
CA MET A 451 5.56 15.25 7.73
C MET A 451 6.15 13.87 8.09
N ASN A 452 5.74 12.81 7.39
CA ASN A 452 6.27 11.46 7.61
C ASN A 452 7.77 11.34 7.27
N LYS A 453 8.27 12.09 6.28
CA LYS A 453 9.70 12.12 5.93
C LYS A 453 10.52 12.73 7.07
N PHE A 454 10.08 13.87 7.61
CA PHE A 454 10.77 14.50 8.73
C PHE A 454 10.64 13.70 10.04
N ASP A 455 9.53 12.98 10.25
CA ASP A 455 9.36 12.04 11.37
C ASP A 455 10.38 10.90 11.34
N ASN A 456 10.57 10.28 10.17
CA ASN A 456 11.58 9.24 9.99
C ASN A 456 13.01 9.78 10.15
N ALA A 457 13.28 11.00 9.67
CA ALA A 457 14.60 11.64 9.84
C ALA A 457 14.87 11.94 11.32
N MET A 458 13.90 12.52 12.04
CA MET A 458 13.97 12.80 13.48
C MET A 458 14.22 11.51 14.27
N SER A 459 13.42 10.46 14.02
CA SER A 459 13.60 9.15 14.66
C SER A 459 14.96 8.52 14.31
N GLY A 460 15.42 8.68 13.07
CA GLY A 460 16.73 8.21 12.61
C GLY A 460 17.88 8.86 13.37
N THR A 461 17.87 10.20 13.51
CA THR A 461 18.88 10.94 14.28
C THR A 461 18.92 10.49 15.74
N ALA A 462 17.76 10.29 16.38
CA ALA A 462 17.71 9.83 17.76
C ALA A 462 18.30 8.41 17.94
N VAL A 463 17.96 7.49 17.04
CA VAL A 463 18.46 6.11 17.07
C VAL A 463 19.97 6.08 16.86
N ASP A 464 20.49 6.83 15.89
CA ASP A 464 21.93 6.86 15.58
C ASP A 464 22.77 7.42 16.75
N SER A 465 22.28 8.49 17.38
CA SER A 465 22.91 9.08 18.56
C SER A 465 22.95 8.10 19.75
N LEU A 466 21.85 7.37 20.00
CA LEU A 466 21.75 6.41 21.10
C LEU A 466 22.51 5.11 20.85
N LEU A 467 22.62 4.65 19.61
CA LEU A 467 23.47 3.51 19.25
C LEU A 467 24.94 3.81 19.48
N ASN A 468 25.35 5.05 19.23
CA ASN A 468 26.72 5.53 19.41
C ASN A 468 26.94 6.25 20.75
N PHE A 469 26.21 5.85 21.79
CA PHE A 469 26.23 6.52 23.10
C PHE A 469 27.65 6.67 23.68
N GLU A 470 28.48 5.63 23.60
CA GLU A 470 29.86 5.68 24.08
C GLU A 470 30.68 6.72 23.31
N THR A 471 30.56 6.76 21.99
CA THR A 471 31.22 7.76 21.15
C THR A 471 30.81 9.18 21.52
N VAL A 472 29.49 9.44 21.64
CA VAL A 472 28.99 10.76 22.03
C VAL A 472 29.56 11.18 23.39
N LYS A 473 29.69 10.24 24.34
CA LYS A 473 30.29 10.48 25.66
C LYS A 473 31.81 10.68 25.61
N TYR A 474 32.53 9.90 24.81
CA TYR A 474 33.98 10.03 24.65
C TYR A 474 34.39 11.40 24.11
N TYR A 475 33.58 11.97 23.22
CA TYR A 475 33.86 13.27 22.62
C TYR A 475 33.14 14.45 23.32
N GLY A 476 32.38 14.21 24.40
CA GLY A 476 31.62 15.27 25.09
C GLY A 476 30.62 15.99 24.18
N ALA A 477 30.07 15.28 23.19
CA ALA A 477 29.26 15.86 22.10
C ALA A 477 27.77 15.89 22.43
N GLU A 478 27.36 15.73 23.69
CA GLU A 478 25.94 15.58 24.04
C GLU A 478 25.12 16.81 23.66
N GLN A 479 25.64 18.02 23.87
CA GLN A 479 24.92 19.24 23.52
C GLN A 479 24.79 19.42 22.01
N TYR A 480 25.79 18.98 21.25
CA TYR A 480 25.76 19.00 19.78
C TYR A 480 24.68 18.06 19.24
N GLU A 481 24.62 16.83 19.74
CA GLU A 481 23.59 15.85 19.38
C GLU A 481 22.18 16.32 19.77
N VAL A 482 22.03 16.93 20.95
CA VAL A 482 20.75 17.55 21.37
C VAL A 482 20.36 18.70 20.45
N ALA A 483 21.30 19.52 19.96
CA ALA A 483 21.03 20.59 19.02
C ALA A 483 20.61 20.06 17.64
N GLN A 484 21.29 19.03 17.13
CA GLN A 484 20.91 18.34 15.89
C GLN A 484 19.51 17.75 15.98
N TYR A 485 19.21 17.06 17.08
CA TYR A 485 17.88 16.51 17.31
C TYR A 485 16.80 17.61 17.44
N ARG A 486 17.13 18.73 18.09
CA ARG A 486 16.24 19.90 18.17
C ARG A 486 15.91 20.46 16.79
N GLU A 487 16.89 20.57 15.89
CA GLU A 487 16.64 21.01 14.51
C GLU A 487 15.71 20.04 13.77
N ALA A 488 15.94 18.74 13.91
CA ALA A 488 15.08 17.71 13.33
C ALA A 488 13.63 17.82 13.85
N ILE A 489 13.44 18.04 15.15
CA ILE A 489 12.13 18.29 15.77
C ILE A 489 11.49 19.55 15.19
N GLN A 490 12.21 20.66 15.05
CA GLN A 490 11.65 21.91 14.52
C GLN A 490 11.18 21.76 13.07
N ASN A 491 11.93 21.03 12.25
CA ASN A 491 11.54 20.72 10.87
C ASN A 491 10.30 19.82 10.81
N TYR A 492 10.23 18.81 11.70
CA TYR A 492 9.03 17.99 11.87
C TYR A 492 7.82 18.84 12.30
N GLN A 493 7.96 19.69 13.32
CA GLN A 493 6.88 20.54 13.84
C GLN A 493 6.34 21.51 12.78
N LYS A 494 7.21 22.11 11.95
CA LYS A 494 6.77 22.95 10.82
C LYS A 494 5.91 22.15 9.83
N ALA A 495 6.36 20.95 9.46
CA ALA A 495 5.62 20.08 8.54
C ALA A 495 4.30 19.56 9.15
N GLU A 496 4.31 19.23 10.44
CA GLU A 496 3.13 18.83 11.21
C GLU A 496 2.09 19.96 11.25
N TRP A 497 2.51 21.19 11.52
CA TRP A 497 1.62 22.34 11.53
C TRP A 497 0.88 22.53 10.21
N PHE A 498 1.60 22.49 9.07
CA PHE A 498 0.97 22.53 7.74
C PHE A 498 0.04 21.33 7.51
N SER A 499 0.43 20.14 7.96
CA SER A 499 -0.42 18.95 7.87
C SER A 499 -1.72 19.16 8.65
N VAL A 500 -1.66 19.58 9.90
CA VAL A 500 -2.85 19.83 10.74
C VAL A 500 -3.71 20.95 10.17
N LEU A 501 -3.11 22.06 9.74
CA LEU A 501 -3.83 23.19 9.14
C LEU A 501 -4.64 22.76 7.89
N THR A 502 -4.05 21.96 7.01
CA THR A 502 -4.76 21.44 5.83
C THR A 502 -5.90 20.48 6.18
N LEU A 503 -5.84 19.77 7.32
CA LEU A 503 -6.98 18.99 7.81
C LEU A 503 -8.11 19.90 8.27
N GLN A 504 -7.79 20.97 9.01
CA GLN A 504 -8.81 21.93 9.46
C GLN A 504 -9.46 22.67 8.29
N PHE A 505 -8.67 23.00 7.26
CA PHE A 505 -9.21 23.56 6.02
C PHE A 505 -10.20 22.59 5.33
N LEU A 506 -9.88 21.29 5.26
CA LEU A 506 -10.80 20.28 4.75
C LEU A 506 -12.10 20.25 5.57
N ASN A 507 -12.01 20.17 6.89
CA ASN A 507 -13.17 20.17 7.80
C ASN A 507 -14.03 21.43 7.60
N PHE A 508 -13.41 22.59 7.39
CA PHE A 508 -14.11 23.86 7.14
C PHE A 508 -14.87 23.85 5.81
N VAL A 509 -14.25 23.41 4.71
CA VAL A 509 -14.92 23.28 3.41
C VAL A 509 -16.08 22.28 3.49
N GLN A 510 -15.86 21.17 4.17
CA GLN A 510 -16.88 20.16 4.41
C GLN A 510 -18.07 20.73 5.19
N ALA A 511 -17.82 21.46 6.28
CA ALA A 511 -18.86 22.14 7.07
C ALA A 511 -19.71 23.10 6.22
N ILE A 512 -19.07 23.88 5.35
CA ILE A 512 -19.77 24.79 4.43
C ILE A 512 -20.66 24.02 3.45
N LEU A 513 -20.16 22.95 2.83
CA LEU A 513 -20.91 22.18 1.84
C LEU A 513 -22.17 21.55 2.45
N ILE A 514 -22.06 21.01 3.67
CA ILE A 514 -23.21 20.47 4.39
C ILE A 514 -24.16 21.58 4.80
N GLY A 515 -23.64 22.70 5.29
CA GLY A 515 -24.43 23.86 5.67
C GLY A 515 -25.29 24.35 4.51
N ILE A 516 -24.72 24.46 3.31
CA ILE A 516 -25.45 24.84 2.09
C ILE A 516 -26.51 23.79 1.74
N GLY A 517 -26.14 22.50 1.69
CA GLY A 517 -27.09 21.44 1.34
C GLY A 517 -28.25 21.30 2.32
N LEU A 518 -27.94 21.38 3.63
CA LEU A 518 -28.93 21.38 4.69
C LEU A 518 -29.84 22.60 4.60
N THR A 519 -29.30 23.79 4.31
CA THR A 519 -30.08 25.03 4.15
C THR A 519 -31.01 24.95 2.94
N ILE A 520 -30.54 24.48 1.78
CA ILE A 520 -31.37 24.33 0.58
C ILE A 520 -32.49 23.33 0.82
N GLY A 521 -32.16 22.17 1.38
CA GLY A 521 -33.16 21.13 1.65
C GLY A 521 -34.14 21.52 2.76
N SER A 522 -33.68 22.20 3.81
CA SER A 522 -34.53 22.66 4.91
C SER A 522 -35.48 23.77 4.46
N LEU A 523 -35.02 24.74 3.65
CA LEU A 523 -35.88 25.77 3.06
C LEU A 523 -36.94 25.17 2.14
N TYR A 524 -36.54 24.20 1.30
CA TYR A 524 -37.49 23.50 0.42
C TYR A 524 -38.53 22.71 1.21
N CYS A 525 -38.10 21.98 2.25
CA CYS A 525 -39.01 21.27 3.16
C CYS A 525 -39.93 22.23 3.91
N ALA A 526 -39.42 23.33 4.43
CA ALA A 526 -40.19 24.32 5.16
C ALA A 526 -41.25 24.98 4.26
N TRP A 527 -40.93 25.24 2.99
CA TRP A 527 -41.91 25.75 2.01
C TRP A 527 -43.03 24.75 1.72
N LEU A 528 -42.70 23.45 1.59
CA LEU A 528 -43.69 22.39 1.41
C LEU A 528 -44.61 22.20 2.63
N VAL A 529 -44.07 22.37 3.84
CA VAL A 529 -44.83 22.28 5.09
C VAL A 529 -45.72 23.51 5.30
N SER A 530 -45.19 24.73 5.11
CA SER A 530 -45.90 25.98 5.43
C SER A 530 -46.88 26.45 4.35
N VAL A 531 -46.46 26.42 3.08
CA VAL A 531 -47.23 27.00 1.97
C VAL A 531 -48.12 25.95 1.31
N LYS A 532 -47.53 24.81 0.92
CA LYS A 532 -48.26 23.76 0.21
C LYS A 532 -49.03 22.79 1.12
N ARG A 533 -48.65 22.70 2.40
CA ARG A 533 -49.22 21.79 3.41
C ARG A 533 -49.23 20.31 2.96
N GLU A 534 -48.27 19.91 2.14
CA GLU A 534 -48.12 18.53 1.65
C GLU A 534 -47.36 17.63 2.65
N LEU A 535 -46.57 18.23 3.56
CA LEU A 535 -45.69 17.54 4.52
C LEU A 535 -45.95 18.00 5.95
N THR A 536 -45.61 17.18 6.95
CA THR A 536 -45.79 17.49 8.37
C THR A 536 -44.55 18.18 8.99
N VAL A 537 -44.69 18.74 10.19
CA VAL A 537 -43.53 19.28 10.92
C VAL A 537 -42.55 18.16 11.32
N GLY A 538 -43.04 16.94 11.57
CA GLY A 538 -42.19 15.77 11.77
C GLY A 538 -41.34 15.41 10.55
N ASP A 539 -41.82 15.66 9.33
CA ASP A 539 -41.04 15.47 8.10
C ASP A 539 -39.81 16.39 8.03
N TYR A 540 -39.94 17.63 8.53
CA TYR A 540 -38.81 18.56 8.62
C TYR A 540 -37.72 18.05 9.59
N VAL A 541 -38.14 17.55 10.76
CA VAL A 541 -37.22 16.97 11.75
C VAL A 541 -36.57 15.69 11.20
N LEU A 542 -37.31 14.85 10.48
CA LEU A 542 -36.78 13.68 9.80
C LEU A 542 -35.69 14.05 8.82
N PHE A 543 -35.96 15.02 7.94
CA PHE A 543 -34.99 15.48 6.94
C PHE A 543 -33.69 15.94 7.62
N GLY A 544 -33.79 16.82 8.62
CA GLY A 544 -32.61 17.33 9.33
C GLY A 544 -31.81 16.24 10.06
N THR A 545 -32.49 15.35 10.79
CA THR A 545 -31.83 14.28 11.55
C THR A 545 -31.18 13.23 10.64
N TYR A 546 -31.83 12.88 9.52
CA TYR A 546 -31.29 11.87 8.60
C TYR A 546 -30.09 12.42 7.82
N ILE A 547 -30.11 13.68 7.37
CA ILE A 547 -28.97 14.29 6.67
C ILE A 547 -27.73 14.38 7.57
N LEU A 548 -27.90 14.77 8.84
CA LEU A 548 -26.79 14.80 9.80
C LEU A 548 -26.23 13.40 10.07
N GLN A 549 -27.09 12.39 10.11
CA GLN A 549 -26.67 11.00 10.29
C GLN A 549 -25.87 10.47 9.09
N LEU A 550 -26.26 10.82 7.86
CA LEU A 550 -25.51 10.46 6.65
C LEU A 550 -24.15 11.14 6.58
N TYR A 551 -24.05 12.35 7.15
CA TYR A 551 -22.81 13.11 7.16
C TYR A 551 -21.74 12.54 8.10
N ALA A 552 -22.14 11.99 9.26
CA ALA A 552 -21.19 11.52 10.28
C ALA A 552 -20.09 10.57 9.75
N PRO A 553 -20.39 9.49 9.00
CA PRO A 553 -19.35 8.62 8.44
C PRO A 553 -18.57 9.27 7.29
N LEU A 554 -19.19 10.20 6.55
CA LEU A 554 -18.57 10.91 5.44
C LEU A 554 -17.43 11.84 5.88
N ASN A 555 -17.52 12.43 7.08
CA ASN A 555 -16.45 13.27 7.65
C ASN A 555 -15.11 12.52 7.74
N TYR A 556 -15.16 11.23 8.08
CA TYR A 556 -13.97 10.39 8.16
C TYR A 556 -13.56 9.75 6.83
N PHE A 557 -14.36 9.90 5.77
CA PHE A 557 -14.12 9.25 4.48
C PHE A 557 -12.77 9.63 3.87
N GLY A 558 -12.38 10.92 3.91
CA GLY A 558 -11.07 11.36 3.42
C GLY A 558 -9.90 10.71 4.19
N THR A 559 -10.08 10.49 5.49
CA THR A 559 -9.11 9.77 6.31
C THR A 559 -9.05 8.29 5.94
N TYR A 560 -10.20 7.62 5.81
CA TYR A 560 -10.26 6.21 5.39
C TYR A 560 -9.68 5.99 4.01
N TYR A 561 -9.94 6.87 3.05
CA TYR A 561 -9.36 6.80 1.70
C TYR A 561 -7.83 6.74 1.76
N ARG A 562 -7.21 7.64 2.52
CA ARG A 562 -5.75 7.64 2.71
C ARG A 562 -5.27 6.41 3.47
N LEU A 563 -5.97 6.00 4.53
CA LEU A 563 -5.60 4.82 5.32
C LEU A 563 -5.64 3.54 4.48
N ILE A 564 -6.62 3.41 3.59
CA ILE A 564 -6.70 2.29 2.64
C ILE A 564 -5.55 2.34 1.64
N GLN A 565 -5.19 3.52 1.12
CA GLN A 565 -4.02 3.65 0.24
C GLN A 565 -2.73 3.21 0.95
N GLN A 566 -2.53 3.64 2.19
CA GLN A 566 -1.37 3.26 2.98
C GLN A 566 -1.35 1.77 3.28
N ALA A 567 -2.48 1.23 3.75
CA ALA A 567 -2.63 -0.20 4.05
C ALA A 567 -2.40 -1.06 2.80
N PHE A 568 -2.83 -0.58 1.64
CA PHE A 568 -2.56 -1.23 0.36
C PHE A 568 -1.06 -1.30 0.04
N ILE A 569 -0.33 -0.20 0.21
CA ILE A 569 1.12 -0.14 -0.04
C ILE A 569 1.88 -1.04 0.94
N ASP A 570 1.56 -0.97 2.23
CA ASP A 570 2.23 -1.79 3.24
C ASP A 570 1.94 -3.30 3.03
N MET A 571 0.72 -3.65 2.63
CA MET A 571 0.37 -5.01 2.21
C MET A 571 1.11 -5.43 0.92
N GLU A 572 1.23 -4.55 -0.09
CA GLU A 572 1.98 -4.83 -1.32
C GLU A 572 3.45 -5.12 -1.00
N ASN A 573 4.10 -4.30 -0.17
CA ASN A 573 5.48 -4.54 0.26
C ASN A 573 5.66 -5.89 0.97
N MET A 574 4.67 -6.34 1.75
CA MET A 574 4.70 -7.66 2.39
C MET A 574 4.45 -8.80 1.40
N LEU A 575 3.55 -8.61 0.43
CA LEU A 575 3.31 -9.60 -0.62
C LEU A 575 4.51 -9.72 -1.56
N ASP A 576 5.20 -8.61 -1.84
CA ASP A 576 6.46 -8.61 -2.57
C ASP A 576 7.51 -9.46 -1.85
N LEU A 577 7.51 -9.50 -0.51
CA LEU A 577 8.37 -10.43 0.26
C LEU A 577 7.97 -11.89 0.06
N PHE A 578 6.67 -12.19 -0.05
CA PHE A 578 6.18 -13.55 -0.32
C PHE A 578 6.49 -14.05 -1.73
N ASP A 579 6.60 -13.13 -2.69
CA ASP A 579 6.90 -13.45 -4.08
C ASP A 579 8.40 -13.76 -4.31
N ILE A 580 9.26 -13.46 -3.33
CA ILE A 580 10.69 -13.80 -3.38
C ILE A 580 10.84 -15.32 -3.29
N LYS A 581 11.37 -15.91 -4.34
CA LYS A 581 11.65 -17.34 -4.36
C LYS A 581 12.96 -17.63 -3.62
N PRO A 582 13.02 -18.69 -2.80
CA PRO A 582 14.28 -19.19 -2.26
C PRO A 582 15.26 -19.56 -3.38
N ASP A 583 16.54 -19.23 -3.21
CA ASP A 583 17.59 -19.60 -4.18
C ASP A 583 17.85 -21.12 -4.20
N VAL A 584 17.71 -21.77 -3.05
CA VAL A 584 17.94 -23.21 -2.86
C VAL A 584 16.63 -23.87 -2.48
N VAL A 585 16.14 -24.77 -3.33
CA VAL A 585 14.88 -25.50 -3.13
C VAL A 585 15.16 -26.99 -3.21
N ASP A 586 14.56 -27.75 -2.28
CA ASP A 586 14.65 -29.21 -2.32
C ASP A 586 13.88 -29.75 -3.53
N SER A 587 14.45 -30.76 -4.19
CA SER A 587 13.74 -31.48 -5.26
C SER A 587 12.42 -32.06 -4.71
N PRO A 588 11.31 -32.07 -5.47
CA PRO A 588 10.03 -32.63 -5.01
C PRO A 588 10.11 -34.09 -4.53
N PHE A 589 11.13 -34.84 -4.99
CA PHE A 589 11.38 -36.23 -4.64
C PHE A 589 12.65 -36.41 -3.80
N ALA A 590 13.15 -35.34 -3.17
CA ALA A 590 14.33 -35.39 -2.32
C ALA A 590 14.11 -36.33 -1.14
N LYS A 591 15.06 -37.24 -0.92
CA LYS A 591 15.07 -38.16 0.22
C LYS A 591 15.96 -37.61 1.33
N ASP A 592 15.76 -38.10 2.54
CA ASP A 592 16.69 -37.83 3.63
C ASP A 592 18.03 -38.55 3.37
N ILE A 593 19.13 -37.86 3.65
CA ILE A 593 20.46 -38.46 3.53
C ILE A 593 20.69 -39.49 4.64
N VAL A 594 21.22 -40.65 4.26
CA VAL A 594 21.65 -41.70 5.20
C VAL A 594 23.16 -41.68 5.22
N ILE A 595 23.74 -41.34 6.37
CA ILE A 595 25.19 -41.31 6.56
C ILE A 595 25.60 -42.57 7.33
N THR A 596 26.46 -43.34 6.71
CA THR A 596 27.06 -44.56 7.24
C THR A 596 28.50 -44.33 7.71
N ASN A 597 29.32 -43.69 6.87
CA ASN A 597 30.75 -43.55 7.08
C ASN A 597 31.15 -42.07 7.21
N GLY A 598 30.42 -41.16 6.58
CA GLY A 598 30.70 -39.73 6.60
C GLY A 598 31.85 -39.31 5.69
N THR A 599 32.04 -39.96 4.54
CA THR A 599 32.95 -39.46 3.51
C THR A 599 32.40 -38.21 2.86
N MET A 600 33.26 -37.23 2.58
CA MET A 600 32.90 -36.01 1.84
C MET A 600 33.74 -35.90 0.58
N GLU A 601 33.12 -35.63 -0.56
CA GLU A 601 33.80 -35.51 -1.84
C GLU A 601 33.37 -34.23 -2.54
N PHE A 602 34.35 -33.39 -2.89
CA PHE A 602 34.20 -32.28 -3.81
C PHE A 602 34.78 -32.72 -5.15
N ASP A 603 33.95 -32.68 -6.19
CA ASP A 603 34.33 -33.09 -7.54
C ASP A 603 34.13 -31.92 -8.51
N ASN A 604 35.24 -31.31 -8.91
CA ASN A 604 35.34 -30.24 -9.92
C ASN A 604 34.39 -29.07 -9.65
N VAL A 605 34.32 -28.65 -8.38
CA VAL A 605 33.36 -27.65 -7.92
C VAL A 605 33.75 -26.26 -8.39
N CYS A 606 32.83 -25.62 -9.12
CA CYS A 606 32.91 -24.24 -9.54
C CYS A 606 31.80 -23.43 -8.87
N PHE A 607 32.19 -22.34 -8.19
CA PHE A 607 31.23 -21.50 -7.46
C PHE A 607 31.48 -19.98 -7.60
N HIS A 608 30.41 -19.22 -7.75
CA HIS A 608 30.38 -17.76 -7.62
C HIS A 608 29.12 -17.24 -6.90
N TYR A 609 29.26 -16.20 -6.06
CA TYR A 609 28.08 -15.48 -5.53
C TYR A 609 27.46 -14.55 -6.58
N GLN A 610 28.31 -13.94 -7.41
CA GLN A 610 27.92 -13.07 -8.52
C GLN A 610 28.66 -13.55 -9.78
N PRO A 611 28.02 -13.60 -10.96
CA PRO A 611 28.63 -14.13 -12.18
C PRO A 611 29.96 -13.48 -12.56
N GLU A 612 30.12 -12.20 -12.21
CA GLU A 612 31.31 -11.39 -12.51
C GLU A 612 32.56 -11.80 -11.71
N ARG A 613 32.40 -12.51 -10.58
CA ARG A 613 33.50 -12.85 -9.67
C ARG A 613 33.47 -14.32 -9.26
N PRO A 614 34.15 -15.22 -10.02
CA PRO A 614 34.30 -16.62 -9.62
C PRO A 614 35.18 -16.75 -8.38
N ILE A 615 34.71 -17.52 -7.39
CA ILE A 615 35.39 -17.71 -6.10
C ILE A 615 36.04 -19.08 -6.01
N LEU A 616 35.35 -20.14 -6.39
CA LEU A 616 35.93 -21.49 -6.47
C LEU A 616 36.03 -21.88 -7.94
N LYS A 617 37.21 -22.33 -8.35
CA LYS A 617 37.55 -22.69 -9.74
C LYS A 617 38.06 -24.13 -9.75
N ASN A 618 37.18 -25.07 -10.09
CA ASN A 618 37.52 -26.48 -10.26
C ASN A 618 38.19 -27.13 -9.03
N VAL A 619 37.57 -26.96 -7.85
CA VAL A 619 38.10 -27.49 -6.59
C VAL A 619 37.68 -28.95 -6.40
N SER A 620 38.67 -29.84 -6.24
CA SER A 620 38.44 -31.29 -6.09
C SER A 620 39.25 -31.87 -4.93
N PHE A 621 38.58 -32.46 -3.94
CA PHE A 621 39.22 -33.16 -2.82
C PHE A 621 38.24 -34.12 -2.14
N SER A 622 38.77 -35.10 -1.41
CA SER A 622 37.98 -36.05 -0.62
C SER A 622 38.45 -36.09 0.84
N VAL A 623 37.50 -36.27 1.75
CA VAL A 623 37.70 -36.44 3.19
C VAL A 623 37.21 -37.83 3.58
N LEU A 624 38.12 -38.67 4.08
CA LEU A 624 37.83 -40.05 4.47
C LEU A 624 37.13 -40.10 5.85
N PRO A 625 36.48 -41.23 6.20
CA PRO A 625 35.78 -41.38 7.47
C PRO A 625 36.73 -41.19 8.66
N GLY A 626 36.36 -40.33 9.60
CA GLY A 626 37.19 -40.06 10.80
C GLY A 626 38.49 -39.29 10.53
N GLN A 627 38.73 -38.90 9.28
CA GLN A 627 39.89 -38.09 8.91
C GLN A 627 39.65 -36.62 9.26
N THR A 628 40.71 -35.95 9.71
CA THR A 628 40.74 -34.51 9.95
C THR A 628 41.47 -33.81 8.81
N ILE A 629 40.75 -32.99 8.04
CA ILE A 629 41.33 -32.17 6.97
C ILE A 629 41.26 -30.71 7.35
N ALA A 630 42.37 -29.99 7.14
CA ALA A 630 42.44 -28.55 7.33
C ALA A 630 42.51 -27.80 5.99
N ILE A 631 41.82 -26.67 5.90
CA ILE A 631 41.84 -25.75 4.76
C ILE A 631 42.44 -24.41 5.20
N VAL A 632 43.50 -23.99 4.52
CA VAL A 632 44.20 -22.73 4.78
C VAL A 632 44.46 -21.97 3.50
N GLY A 633 44.82 -20.70 3.65
CA GLY A 633 45.11 -19.81 2.52
C GLY A 633 44.90 -18.35 2.86
N PRO A 634 45.28 -17.43 1.97
CA PRO A 634 45.12 -15.99 2.18
C PRO A 634 43.66 -15.58 2.35
N SER A 635 43.44 -14.36 2.87
CA SER A 635 42.10 -13.78 2.96
C SER A 635 41.46 -13.69 1.57
N GLY A 636 40.18 -14.06 1.47
CA GLY A 636 39.45 -14.07 0.19
C GLY A 636 39.73 -15.27 -0.72
N ALA A 637 40.52 -16.27 -0.30
CA ALA A 637 40.78 -17.46 -1.12
C ALA A 637 39.54 -18.34 -1.39
N GLY A 638 38.48 -18.23 -0.57
CA GLY A 638 37.24 -19.01 -0.72
C GLY A 638 36.96 -20.04 0.39
N LYS A 639 37.72 -20.02 1.50
CA LYS A 639 37.61 -20.99 2.61
C LYS A 639 36.20 -21.10 3.22
N SER A 640 35.63 -19.99 3.68
CA SER A 640 34.27 -19.97 4.26
C SER A 640 33.18 -20.31 3.23
N THR A 641 33.46 -20.15 1.93
CA THR A 641 32.53 -20.57 0.88
C THR A 641 32.39 -22.09 0.82
N ILE A 642 33.48 -22.85 1.05
CA ILE A 642 33.44 -24.32 1.11
C ILE A 642 32.51 -24.78 2.24
N VAL A 643 32.64 -24.19 3.44
CA VAL A 643 31.77 -24.46 4.59
C VAL A 643 30.31 -24.17 4.27
N ARG A 644 30.03 -23.03 3.62
CA ARG A 644 28.67 -22.62 3.22
C ARG A 644 28.06 -23.54 2.17
N LEU A 645 28.84 -24.02 1.21
CA LEU A 645 28.40 -24.97 0.18
C LEU A 645 28.10 -26.35 0.76
N LEU A 646 28.93 -26.82 1.71
CA LEU A 646 28.67 -28.09 2.39
C LEU A 646 27.38 -28.06 3.22
N PHE A 647 27.07 -26.90 3.83
CA PHE A 647 25.77 -26.66 4.49
C PHE A 647 24.60 -26.43 3.53
N ARG A 648 24.88 -26.41 2.22
CA ARG A 648 23.94 -26.09 1.14
C ARG A 648 23.19 -24.79 1.41
N PHE A 649 23.92 -23.75 1.81
CA PHE A 649 23.39 -22.37 1.81
C PHE A 649 23.30 -21.78 0.40
N TYR A 650 24.10 -22.33 -0.52
CA TYR A 650 24.11 -21.99 -1.94
C TYR A 650 24.24 -23.30 -2.74
N ASP A 651 23.63 -23.35 -3.92
CA ASP A 651 23.88 -24.42 -4.88
C ASP A 651 25.09 -24.04 -5.77
N ILE A 652 25.78 -25.07 -6.26
CA ILE A 652 26.96 -24.96 -7.13
C ILE A 652 26.54 -24.71 -8.59
N GLN A 653 27.38 -24.05 -9.39
CA GLN A 653 27.12 -23.87 -10.83
C GLN A 653 27.57 -25.08 -11.67
N SER A 654 28.66 -25.73 -11.28
CA SER A 654 29.21 -26.92 -11.95
C SER A 654 30.00 -27.77 -10.96
N GLY A 655 30.10 -29.07 -11.25
CA GLY A 655 30.70 -30.08 -10.38
C GLY A 655 29.66 -30.81 -9.54
N SER A 656 30.11 -31.53 -8.50
CA SER A 656 29.23 -32.14 -7.51
C SER A 656 29.86 -32.15 -6.12
N ILE A 657 29.01 -32.07 -5.08
CA ILE A 657 29.41 -32.27 -3.69
C ILE A 657 28.66 -33.50 -3.18
N LYS A 658 29.38 -34.53 -2.75
CA LYS A 658 28.81 -35.80 -2.31
C LYS A 658 29.16 -36.09 -0.86
N ILE A 659 28.21 -36.66 -0.13
CA ILE A 659 28.40 -37.23 1.20
C ILE A 659 28.04 -38.71 1.12
N ASP A 660 28.96 -39.61 1.48
CA ASP A 660 28.81 -41.07 1.30
C ASP A 660 28.37 -41.46 -0.13
N GLY A 661 28.92 -40.78 -1.14
CA GLY A 661 28.60 -40.98 -2.55
C GLY A 661 27.26 -40.40 -3.02
N THR A 662 26.44 -39.83 -2.12
CA THR A 662 25.15 -39.20 -2.44
C THR A 662 25.32 -37.70 -2.65
N ASP A 663 24.84 -37.16 -3.77
CA ASP A 663 24.92 -35.73 -4.09
C ASP A 663 23.99 -34.91 -3.17
N VAL A 664 24.54 -33.88 -2.53
CA VAL A 664 23.84 -32.99 -1.60
C VAL A 664 22.67 -32.22 -2.26
N SER A 665 22.71 -32.03 -3.59
CA SER A 665 21.63 -31.37 -4.35
C SER A 665 20.36 -32.21 -4.44
N THR A 666 20.47 -33.54 -4.30
CA THR A 666 19.36 -34.49 -4.50
C THR A 666 18.60 -34.87 -3.23
N VAL A 667 19.12 -34.47 -2.07
CA VAL A 667 18.57 -34.81 -0.75
C VAL A 667 17.95 -33.59 -0.05
N THR A 668 17.22 -33.82 1.04
CA THR A 668 16.56 -32.76 1.81
C THR A 668 17.58 -31.90 2.56
N GLN A 669 17.41 -30.57 2.54
CA GLN A 669 18.29 -29.65 3.28
C GLN A 669 18.32 -29.93 4.79
N ASN A 670 17.17 -30.31 5.36
CA ASN A 670 17.05 -30.58 6.79
C ASN A 670 17.90 -31.78 7.21
N SER A 671 17.94 -32.86 6.41
CA SER A 671 18.74 -34.05 6.73
C SER A 671 20.24 -33.75 6.68
N ILE A 672 20.72 -33.04 5.66
CA ILE A 672 22.12 -32.57 5.57
C ILE A 672 22.50 -31.73 6.80
N ARG A 673 21.70 -30.69 7.09
CA ARG A 673 22.00 -29.77 8.19
C ARG A 673 21.91 -30.46 9.54
N ARG A 674 21.09 -31.50 9.70
CA ARG A 674 21.04 -32.31 10.93
C ARG A 674 22.31 -33.14 11.12
N SER A 675 22.88 -33.66 10.04
CA SER A 675 24.10 -34.49 10.09
C SER A 675 25.41 -33.75 10.34
N ILE A 676 25.44 -32.44 10.08
CA ILE A 676 26.67 -31.63 10.18
C ILE A 676 26.61 -30.70 11.40
N GLY A 677 27.66 -30.69 12.23
CA GLY A 677 27.84 -29.71 13.29
C GLY A 677 28.82 -28.61 12.90
N VAL A 678 28.63 -27.40 13.43
CA VAL A 678 29.51 -26.26 13.16
C VAL A 678 29.85 -25.56 14.45
N VAL A 679 31.13 -25.28 14.63
CA VAL A 679 31.61 -24.27 15.56
C VAL A 679 32.04 -23.05 14.74
N PRO A 680 31.19 -22.00 14.68
CA PRO A 680 31.49 -20.81 13.88
C PRO A 680 32.48 -19.90 14.60
N GLN A 681 33.11 -19.01 13.84
CA GLN A 681 33.97 -17.93 14.34
C GLN A 681 33.23 -17.04 15.34
N ASP A 682 32.12 -16.44 14.89
CA ASP A 682 31.28 -15.58 15.73
C ASP A 682 30.13 -16.38 16.33
N THR A 683 30.24 -16.74 17.60
CA THR A 683 29.15 -17.40 18.31
C THR A 683 28.11 -16.40 18.80
N VAL A 684 26.93 -16.43 18.18
CA VAL A 684 25.77 -15.66 18.63
C VAL A 684 24.98 -16.45 19.69
N LEU A 685 24.57 -15.74 20.73
CA LEU A 685 23.70 -16.26 21.79
C LEU A 685 22.31 -15.62 21.68
N PHE A 686 21.28 -16.42 21.86
CA PHE A 686 19.93 -15.90 22.01
C PHE A 686 19.81 -15.19 23.36
N ASN A 687 19.00 -14.12 23.40
CA ASN A 687 18.62 -13.38 24.61
C ASN A 687 17.71 -14.22 25.52
N LYS A 688 18.23 -15.34 26.03
CA LYS A 688 17.59 -16.36 26.86
C LYS A 688 18.63 -16.98 27.80
N ASP A 689 18.21 -17.91 28.64
CA ASP A 689 19.12 -18.60 29.56
C ASP A 689 20.19 -19.47 28.84
N ILE A 690 21.25 -19.81 29.58
CA ILE A 690 22.33 -20.67 29.08
C ILE A 690 21.81 -22.06 28.72
N LEU A 691 20.88 -22.60 29.52
CA LEU A 691 20.25 -23.89 29.29
C LEU A 691 19.62 -23.99 27.89
N TYR A 692 18.84 -22.99 27.50
CA TYR A 692 18.20 -22.85 26.20
C TYR A 692 19.25 -22.72 25.09
N ASN A 693 20.27 -21.91 25.32
CA ASN A 693 21.33 -21.71 24.34
C ASN A 693 22.08 -23.01 24.03
N ILE A 694 22.39 -23.85 25.04
CA ILE A 694 23.03 -25.15 24.79
C ILE A 694 22.03 -26.14 24.18
N ARG A 695 20.80 -26.20 24.71
CA ARG A 695 19.71 -27.06 24.19
C ARG A 695 19.37 -26.78 22.74
N TYR A 696 19.68 -25.60 22.22
CA TYR A 696 19.49 -25.24 20.83
C TYR A 696 20.18 -26.22 19.84
N GLY A 697 21.26 -26.89 20.26
CA GLY A 697 21.90 -27.94 19.46
C GLY A 697 20.98 -29.13 19.14
N ARG A 698 20.09 -29.48 20.09
CA ARG A 698 19.04 -30.49 19.94
C ARG A 698 17.89 -30.18 20.89
N VAL A 699 16.82 -29.58 20.34
CA VAL A 699 15.69 -29.04 21.14
C VAL A 699 14.98 -30.09 21.99
N THR A 700 15.01 -31.36 21.57
CA THR A 700 14.40 -32.50 22.30
C THR A 700 15.28 -33.06 23.42
N ALA A 701 16.47 -32.50 23.66
CA ALA A 701 17.39 -33.00 24.67
C ALA A 701 16.92 -32.73 26.11
N SER A 702 17.21 -33.67 27.00
CA SER A 702 16.91 -33.49 28.44
C SER A 702 17.93 -32.60 29.13
N ASP A 703 17.57 -32.03 30.28
CA ASP A 703 18.45 -31.20 31.11
C ASP A 703 19.77 -31.92 31.45
N ARG A 704 19.73 -33.23 31.73
CA ARG A 704 20.92 -34.05 31.99
C ARG A 704 21.86 -34.15 30.79
N GLU A 705 21.31 -34.29 29.59
CA GLU A 705 22.12 -34.33 28.36
C GLU A 705 22.79 -32.97 28.12
N VAL A 706 22.08 -31.87 28.41
CA VAL A 706 22.63 -30.51 28.31
C VAL A 706 23.76 -30.29 29.31
N GLU A 707 23.60 -30.75 30.56
CA GLU A 707 24.65 -30.69 31.58
C GLU A 707 25.89 -31.51 31.18
N ASN A 708 25.68 -32.72 30.67
CA ASN A 708 26.77 -33.57 30.20
C ASN A 708 27.53 -32.91 29.04
N ALA A 709 26.81 -32.35 28.05
CA ALA A 709 27.44 -31.61 26.95
C ALA A 709 28.24 -30.39 27.45
N ALA A 710 27.72 -29.69 28.47
CA ALA A 710 28.42 -28.56 29.10
C ALA A 710 29.66 -29.01 29.89
N ARG A 711 29.66 -30.20 30.50
CA ARG A 711 30.84 -30.78 31.17
C ARG A 711 31.93 -31.15 30.17
N THR A 712 31.56 -31.82 29.08
CA THR A 712 32.51 -32.20 28.02
C THR A 712 33.09 -30.97 27.30
N ALA A 713 32.32 -29.89 27.19
CA ALA A 713 32.80 -28.59 26.70
C ALA A 713 33.50 -27.74 27.79
N GLU A 714 33.72 -28.30 28.98
CA GLU A 714 34.37 -27.63 30.11
C GLU A 714 33.74 -26.25 30.47
N MET A 715 32.42 -26.16 30.38
CA MET A 715 31.64 -24.96 30.71
C MET A 715 30.80 -25.13 31.99
N HIS A 716 30.56 -26.37 32.44
CA HIS A 716 29.70 -26.69 33.59
C HIS A 716 30.13 -25.99 34.88
N ASP A 717 31.41 -26.11 35.25
CA ASP A 717 31.91 -25.52 36.50
C ASP A 717 31.81 -23.99 36.47
N ARG A 718 32.09 -23.40 35.31
CA ARG A 718 31.92 -21.96 35.10
C ARG A 718 30.45 -21.54 35.24
N ILE A 719 29.52 -22.28 34.65
CA ILE A 719 28.08 -22.03 34.79
C ILE A 719 27.66 -22.07 36.26
N ASN A 720 28.18 -23.03 37.04
CA ASN A 720 27.87 -23.15 38.46
C ASN A 720 28.40 -21.98 39.31
N THR A 721 29.37 -21.20 38.81
CA THR A 721 29.81 -19.95 39.47
C THR A 721 28.84 -18.78 39.28
N PHE A 722 27.91 -18.87 38.31
CA PHE A 722 26.93 -17.82 38.09
C PHE A 722 25.81 -17.87 39.13
N PRO A 723 25.27 -16.73 39.60
CA PRO A 723 24.24 -16.70 40.63
C PRO A 723 22.99 -17.54 40.34
N GLU A 724 22.59 -17.64 39.07
CA GLU A 724 21.43 -18.42 38.63
C GLU A 724 21.79 -19.72 37.89
N GLY A 725 23.08 -20.09 37.89
CA GLY A 725 23.59 -21.26 37.18
C GLY A 725 23.12 -21.31 35.71
N TYR A 726 22.51 -22.43 35.32
CA TYR A 726 21.98 -22.64 33.97
C TYR A 726 20.84 -21.70 33.56
N LYS A 727 20.16 -21.08 34.53
CA LYS A 727 19.06 -20.13 34.28
C LYS A 727 19.54 -18.70 34.03
N THR A 728 20.85 -18.44 34.18
CA THR A 728 21.43 -17.12 33.90
C THR A 728 21.13 -16.70 32.47
N ILE A 729 20.49 -15.53 32.32
CA ILE A 729 20.16 -14.93 31.03
C ILE A 729 21.44 -14.40 30.38
N VAL A 730 21.69 -14.80 29.13
CA VAL A 730 22.83 -14.35 28.31
C VAL A 730 22.35 -13.66 27.03
N GLY A 731 23.26 -13.02 26.31
CA GLY A 731 22.97 -12.30 25.05
C GLY A 731 23.33 -10.80 25.14
N GLU A 732 22.70 -9.96 24.33
CA GLU A 732 22.94 -8.52 24.28
C GLU A 732 22.49 -7.79 25.56
N ARG A 733 21.39 -8.27 26.17
CA ARG A 733 20.79 -7.69 27.39
C ARG A 733 21.04 -8.50 28.66
N GLY A 734 21.75 -9.63 28.55
CA GLY A 734 22.05 -10.54 29.67
C GLY A 734 23.49 -10.42 30.16
N LEU A 735 23.93 -11.41 30.94
CA LEU A 735 25.34 -11.56 31.31
C LEU A 735 26.19 -11.68 30.04
N LYS A 736 27.20 -10.81 29.92
CA LYS A 736 28.16 -10.87 28.82
C LYS A 736 29.18 -11.98 29.11
N LEU A 737 29.05 -13.09 28.38
CA LEU A 737 30.07 -14.14 28.36
C LEU A 737 31.32 -13.66 27.62
N SER A 738 32.50 -14.10 28.07
CA SER A 738 33.77 -13.88 27.38
C SER A 738 33.79 -14.59 26.01
N GLY A 739 34.72 -14.22 25.13
CA GLY A 739 34.87 -14.88 23.82
C GLY A 739 35.01 -16.40 23.94
N GLY A 740 35.89 -16.86 24.84
CA GLY A 740 36.10 -18.28 25.09
C GLY A 740 34.88 -18.98 25.68
N GLU A 741 34.17 -18.33 26.61
CA GLU A 741 32.93 -18.88 27.19
C GLU A 741 31.82 -19.02 26.13
N LYS A 742 31.64 -18.03 25.26
CA LYS A 742 30.69 -18.11 24.13
C LYS A 742 31.02 -19.29 23.24
N GLN A 743 32.30 -19.50 22.97
CA GLN A 743 32.75 -20.58 22.11
C GLN A 743 32.58 -21.96 22.75
N ARG A 744 32.84 -22.10 24.05
CA ARG A 744 32.51 -23.32 24.81
C ARG A 744 31.01 -23.64 24.74
N VAL A 745 30.14 -22.63 24.75
CA VAL A 745 28.70 -22.83 24.52
C VAL A 745 28.42 -23.33 23.09
N ALA A 746 29.11 -22.85 22.05
CA ALA A 746 28.99 -23.40 20.69
C ALA A 746 29.49 -24.84 20.56
N ILE A 747 30.59 -25.18 21.25
CA ILE A 747 31.12 -26.54 21.35
C ILE A 747 30.08 -27.44 22.02
N ALA A 748 29.50 -27.01 23.16
CA ALA A 748 28.44 -27.76 23.84
C ALA A 748 27.20 -27.98 22.95
N ARG A 749 26.79 -26.97 22.16
CA ARG A 749 25.71 -27.13 21.17
C ARG A 749 26.03 -28.22 20.15
N THR A 750 27.28 -28.24 19.66
CA THR A 750 27.75 -29.21 18.66
C THR A 750 27.84 -30.62 19.23
N LEU A 751 28.35 -30.77 20.46
CA LEU A 751 28.37 -32.04 21.18
C LEU A 751 26.97 -32.59 21.41
N LEU A 752 26.04 -31.75 21.85
CA LEU A 752 24.65 -32.14 22.09
C LEU A 752 23.92 -32.57 20.80
N LYS A 753 24.28 -31.96 19.68
CA LYS A 753 23.77 -32.32 18.35
C LYS A 753 24.27 -33.71 17.89
N ALA A 754 25.45 -34.13 18.35
CA ALA A 754 26.12 -35.39 18.00
C ALA A 754 26.15 -35.67 16.47
N PRO A 755 26.75 -34.77 15.67
CA PRO A 755 26.81 -34.90 14.22
C PRO A 755 27.82 -35.97 13.77
N ALA A 756 27.65 -36.49 12.55
CA ALA A 756 28.63 -37.39 11.92
C ALA A 756 29.81 -36.62 11.32
N ILE A 757 29.55 -35.38 10.88
CA ILE A 757 30.53 -34.48 10.27
C ILE A 757 30.65 -33.22 11.12
N VAL A 758 31.88 -32.81 11.44
CA VAL A 758 32.16 -31.59 12.22
C VAL A 758 32.89 -30.59 11.35
N LEU A 759 32.40 -29.35 11.33
CA LEU A 759 33.09 -28.21 10.72
C LEU A 759 33.54 -27.23 11.80
N LEU A 760 34.81 -26.84 11.76
CA LEU A 760 35.35 -25.77 12.58
C LEU A 760 35.67 -24.60 11.64
N ASP A 761 34.94 -23.49 11.73
CA ASP A 761 35.13 -22.32 10.86
C ASP A 761 35.81 -21.20 11.64
N GLU A 762 37.14 -21.11 11.53
CA GLU A 762 37.99 -20.15 12.23
C GLU A 762 37.71 -20.06 13.73
N ALA A 763 37.37 -21.19 14.36
CA ALA A 763 36.83 -21.21 15.71
C ALA A 763 37.69 -20.39 16.68
N THR A 764 39.02 -20.51 16.67
CA THR A 764 39.90 -19.85 17.67
C THR A 764 40.43 -18.47 17.27
N SER A 765 40.04 -17.93 16.11
CA SER A 765 40.67 -16.71 15.58
C SER A 765 40.42 -15.46 16.43
N ALA A 766 39.26 -15.38 17.09
CA ALA A 766 38.85 -14.28 17.95
C ALA A 766 39.37 -14.39 19.41
N LEU A 767 40.12 -15.45 19.75
CA LEU A 767 40.57 -15.73 21.11
C LEU A 767 42.03 -15.34 21.35
N ASP A 768 42.35 -14.96 22.59
CA ASP A 768 43.73 -14.86 23.05
C ASP A 768 44.40 -16.24 23.14
N THR A 769 45.73 -16.28 23.09
CA THR A 769 46.53 -17.52 23.02
C THR A 769 46.31 -18.44 24.23
N PHE A 770 46.05 -17.89 25.41
CA PHE A 770 45.82 -18.68 26.62
C PHE A 770 44.44 -19.36 26.57
N THR A 771 43.40 -18.60 26.28
CA THR A 771 42.03 -19.13 26.10
C THR A 771 41.95 -20.13 24.95
N GLU A 772 42.68 -19.90 23.86
CA GLU A 772 42.80 -20.82 22.74
C GLU A 772 43.35 -22.19 23.20
N ARG A 773 44.47 -22.21 23.92
CA ARG A 773 45.05 -23.47 24.43
C ARG A 773 44.08 -24.23 25.34
N GLN A 774 43.30 -23.51 26.15
CA GLN A 774 42.29 -24.14 27.02
C GLN A 774 41.09 -24.70 26.24
N ILE A 775 40.80 -24.20 25.05
CA ILE A 775 39.66 -24.65 24.24
C ILE A 775 40.07 -25.77 23.27
N GLN A 776 41.36 -25.93 22.97
CA GLN A 776 41.88 -27.01 22.12
C GLN A 776 41.50 -28.42 22.64
N SER A 777 41.52 -28.65 23.96
CA SER A 777 41.06 -29.93 24.55
C SER A 777 39.59 -30.22 24.21
N ALA A 778 38.74 -29.21 24.37
CA ALA A 778 37.32 -29.29 24.08
C ALA A 778 37.03 -29.42 22.57
N LEU A 779 37.82 -28.79 21.70
CA LEU A 779 37.71 -28.97 20.24
C LEU A 779 38.14 -30.38 19.83
N LYS A 780 39.20 -30.91 20.42
CA LYS A 780 39.66 -32.28 20.16
C LYS A 780 38.58 -33.30 20.52
N SER A 781 37.92 -33.15 21.68
CA SER A 781 36.83 -34.05 22.09
C SER A 781 35.61 -33.97 21.18
N VAL A 782 35.36 -32.84 20.51
CA VAL A 782 34.33 -32.74 19.47
C VAL A 782 34.72 -33.49 18.20
N CYS A 783 36.00 -33.54 17.84
CA CYS A 783 36.47 -34.15 16.59
C CYS A 783 36.74 -35.65 16.70
N GLU A 784 36.93 -36.17 17.91
CA GLU A 784 37.22 -37.60 18.15
C GLU A 784 36.17 -38.53 17.51
N GLY A 785 36.64 -39.43 16.63
CA GLY A 785 35.82 -40.43 15.96
C GLY A 785 34.86 -39.88 14.90
N ARG A 786 35.05 -38.63 14.44
CA ARG A 786 34.17 -37.95 13.47
C ARG A 786 34.96 -37.40 12.29
N THR A 787 34.35 -37.39 11.11
CA THR A 787 34.94 -36.73 9.94
C THR A 787 34.96 -35.22 10.18
N THR A 788 36.15 -34.62 10.13
CA THR A 788 36.34 -33.23 10.58
C THR A 788 36.95 -32.38 9.46
N LEU A 789 36.35 -31.22 9.20
CA LEU A 789 36.88 -30.19 8.31
C LEU A 789 37.17 -28.92 9.12
N ILE A 790 38.44 -28.50 9.14
CA ILE A 790 38.90 -27.33 9.88
C ILE A 790 39.28 -26.23 8.90
N VAL A 791 38.60 -25.10 8.94
CA VAL A 791 39.06 -23.87 8.29
C VAL A 791 39.80 -23.06 9.34
N ALA A 792 41.09 -22.83 9.13
CA ALA A 792 41.92 -22.12 10.09
C ALA A 792 42.62 -20.92 9.48
N HIS A 793 42.74 -19.87 10.29
CA HIS A 793 43.66 -18.76 10.05
C HIS A 793 45.00 -18.99 10.74
N ARG A 794 45.01 -19.59 11.95
CA ARG A 794 46.22 -19.90 12.72
C ARG A 794 46.74 -21.29 12.36
N LEU A 795 47.91 -21.36 11.75
CA LEU A 795 48.46 -22.62 11.27
C LEU A 795 48.83 -23.57 12.43
N SER A 796 49.17 -23.04 13.60
CA SER A 796 49.46 -23.84 14.81
C SER A 796 48.28 -24.70 15.26
N THR A 797 47.05 -24.28 14.97
CA THR A 797 45.83 -25.00 15.37
C THR A 797 45.54 -26.22 14.51
N ILE A 798 46.17 -26.33 13.35
CA ILE A 798 45.92 -27.40 12.37
C ILE A 798 47.14 -28.29 12.12
N SER A 799 48.21 -28.11 12.90
CA SER A 799 49.43 -28.92 12.77
C SER A 799 49.17 -30.43 12.98
N HIS A 800 48.10 -30.75 13.71
CA HIS A 800 47.66 -32.12 13.99
C HIS A 800 46.68 -32.69 12.95
N ALA A 801 46.34 -31.94 11.88
CA ALA A 801 45.46 -32.42 10.84
C ALA A 801 46.15 -33.48 9.97
N ASP A 802 45.41 -34.52 9.57
CA ASP A 802 45.95 -35.60 8.74
C ASP A 802 46.37 -35.10 7.36
N VAL A 803 45.59 -34.17 6.79
CA VAL A 803 45.88 -33.53 5.50
C VAL A 803 45.53 -32.05 5.57
N ILE A 804 46.43 -31.22 5.07
CA ILE A 804 46.25 -29.78 4.92
C ILE A 804 46.11 -29.46 3.44
N ILE A 805 45.09 -28.68 3.09
CA ILE A 805 44.80 -28.16 1.76
C ILE A 805 45.03 -26.66 1.76
N VAL A 806 45.95 -26.20 0.90
CA VAL A 806 46.24 -24.78 0.71
C VAL A 806 45.47 -24.26 -0.50
N LEU A 807 44.54 -23.36 -0.24
CA LEU A 807 43.67 -22.73 -1.23
C LEU A 807 44.23 -21.34 -1.58
N SER A 808 44.40 -21.04 -2.86
CA SER A 808 44.76 -19.70 -3.34
C SER A 808 43.96 -19.36 -4.59
N GLU A 809 43.45 -18.12 -4.68
CA GLU A 809 42.66 -17.63 -5.83
C GLU A 809 41.52 -18.55 -6.33
N GLY A 810 40.98 -19.37 -5.43
CA GLY A 810 39.90 -20.31 -5.72
C GLY A 810 40.32 -21.68 -6.22
N THR A 811 41.63 -22.00 -6.24
CA THR A 811 42.16 -23.31 -6.62
C THR A 811 42.96 -23.93 -5.47
N ILE A 812 43.16 -25.25 -5.52
CA ILE A 812 44.05 -25.95 -4.58
C ILE A 812 45.47 -25.87 -5.14
N VAL A 813 46.39 -25.26 -4.38
CA VAL A 813 47.80 -25.08 -4.79
C VAL A 813 48.69 -26.15 -4.15
N GLU A 814 48.45 -26.49 -2.89
CA GLU A 814 49.23 -27.50 -2.17
C GLU A 814 48.32 -28.43 -1.36
N ARG A 815 48.78 -29.68 -1.21
CA ARG A 815 48.16 -30.71 -0.40
C ARG A 815 49.27 -31.57 0.23
N GLY A 816 49.14 -31.91 1.50
CA GLY A 816 50.07 -32.77 2.23
C GLY A 816 49.88 -32.69 3.74
N SER A 817 50.68 -33.43 4.50
CA SER A 817 50.78 -33.27 5.96
C SER A 817 51.54 -32.00 6.33
N HIS A 818 51.50 -31.61 7.60
CA HIS A 818 52.25 -30.45 8.12
C HIS A 818 53.74 -30.52 7.76
N ASP A 819 54.38 -31.66 8.03
CA ASP A 819 55.81 -31.86 7.81
C ASP A 819 56.16 -31.90 6.32
N GLU A 820 55.31 -32.51 5.49
CA GLU A 820 55.47 -32.55 4.04
C GLU A 820 55.40 -31.16 3.40
N LEU A 821 54.48 -30.31 3.86
CA LEU A 821 54.31 -28.96 3.34
C LEU A 821 55.42 -28.00 3.79
N LEU A 822 55.99 -28.21 4.99
CA LEU A 822 57.16 -27.45 5.45
C LEU A 822 58.45 -27.84 4.73
N ALA A 823 58.59 -29.12 4.34
CA ALA A 823 59.76 -29.61 3.64
C ALA A 823 59.87 -29.12 2.17
N LYS A 824 58.78 -28.60 1.59
CA LYS A 824 58.78 -28.08 0.22
C LYS A 824 59.53 -26.74 0.13
N PRO A 825 60.62 -26.65 -0.65
CA PRO A 825 61.28 -25.37 -0.91
C PRO A 825 60.32 -24.44 -1.67
N ASP A 826 60.24 -23.18 -1.25
CA ASP A 826 59.34 -22.15 -1.79
C ASP A 826 57.84 -22.47 -1.75
N GLY A 827 57.41 -23.36 -0.86
CA GLY A 827 55.99 -23.65 -0.66
C GLY A 827 55.19 -22.49 -0.04
N VAL A 828 53.95 -22.30 -0.49
CA VAL A 828 53.01 -21.28 0.01
C VAL A 828 52.71 -21.51 1.49
N TYR A 829 52.52 -22.77 1.91
CA TYR A 829 52.32 -23.12 3.31
C TYR A 829 53.53 -22.73 4.18
N ALA A 830 54.75 -23.09 3.74
CA ALA A 830 55.98 -22.81 4.48
C ALA A 830 56.27 -21.31 4.60
N ALA A 831 55.88 -20.52 3.60
CA ALA A 831 55.95 -19.06 3.66
C ALA A 831 54.97 -18.49 4.70
N MET A 832 53.69 -18.90 4.67
CA MET A 832 52.69 -18.48 5.65
C MET A 832 53.09 -18.89 7.09
N TRP A 833 53.68 -20.07 7.25
CA TRP A 833 54.18 -20.55 8.55
C TRP A 833 55.29 -19.67 9.10
N ARG A 834 56.28 -19.32 8.27
CA ARG A 834 57.36 -18.41 8.66
C ARG A 834 56.81 -17.05 9.07
N GLU A 835 55.91 -16.47 8.27
CA GLU A 835 55.28 -15.20 8.57
C GLU A 835 54.57 -15.20 9.93
N GLN A 836 53.72 -16.20 10.19
CA GLN A 836 53.02 -16.31 11.47
C GLN A 836 53.97 -16.55 12.64
N SER A 837 54.97 -17.44 12.49
CA SER A 837 55.93 -17.74 13.56
C SER A 837 56.77 -16.51 13.96
N THR A 838 57.07 -15.63 13.02
CA THR A 838 57.82 -14.39 13.28
C THR A 838 56.95 -13.40 14.07
N SER A 839 55.66 -13.26 13.69
CA SER A 839 54.70 -12.44 14.44
C SER A 839 54.46 -12.93 15.88
N TYR A 840 54.50 -14.25 16.12
CA TYR A 840 54.40 -14.80 17.49
C TYR A 840 55.67 -14.57 18.33
N SER A 841 56.86 -14.58 17.72
CA SER A 841 58.13 -14.38 18.44
C SER A 841 58.36 -12.93 18.91
N ASP A 842 57.78 -11.93 18.25
CA ASP A 842 57.92 -10.53 18.65
C ASP A 842 56.89 -10.08 19.70
N ALA A 843 55.79 -10.82 19.88
CA ALA A 843 54.80 -10.57 20.94
C ALA A 843 55.24 -11.05 22.34
N ASP A 844 56.23 -11.95 22.42
CA ASP A 844 56.74 -12.54 23.67
C ASP A 844 58.04 -11.89 24.20
N LYS A 845 58.50 -10.77 23.60
CA LYS A 845 59.62 -9.99 24.16
C LYS A 845 59.12 -9.12 25.32
N PRO A 846 59.63 -9.26 26.55
CA PRO A 846 59.29 -8.36 27.63
C PRO A 846 59.77 -6.96 27.27
N THR A 847 58.85 -6.00 27.24
CA THR A 847 59.16 -4.59 27.10
C THR A 847 59.97 -4.18 28.32
N THR A 848 61.29 -4.06 28.18
CA THR A 848 62.13 -3.37 29.15
C THR A 848 61.69 -1.91 29.17
N THR A 849 60.83 -1.57 30.14
CA THR A 849 60.53 -0.20 30.54
C THR A 849 61.82 0.48 30.94
N ASN A 850 62.28 1.42 30.10
CA ASN A 850 63.24 2.43 30.53
C ASN A 850 62.52 3.38 31.49
N ASP A 851 62.82 3.24 32.78
CA ASP A 851 62.56 4.25 33.80
C ASP A 851 63.34 5.52 33.45
N ASN A 852 62.65 6.53 32.93
CA ASN A 852 63.10 7.92 33.03
C ASN A 852 62.12 8.67 33.94
N THR A 853 62.60 8.87 35.16
CA THR A 853 62.06 9.76 36.19
C THR A 853 61.75 11.15 35.63
N ILE A 854 60.50 11.60 35.73
CA ILE A 854 60.13 13.02 35.64
C ILE A 854 59.48 13.43 36.97
N ASN A 855 60.18 14.34 37.66
CA ASN A 855 59.82 14.98 38.90
C ASN A 855 58.73 16.05 38.64
N PRO A 856 57.73 16.26 39.53
CA PRO A 856 56.66 17.22 39.31
C PRO A 856 57.00 18.57 39.98
N LYS A 857 57.05 19.67 39.21
CA LYS A 857 56.96 21.03 39.79
C LYS A 857 56.22 22.03 38.90
N SER A 858 55.18 22.59 39.52
CA SER A 858 54.63 23.96 39.42
C SER A 858 54.14 24.46 38.06
N SER A 859 52.81 24.45 37.94
CA SER A 859 52.01 25.45 37.22
C SER A 859 52.15 26.83 37.88
N ASP A 860 52.50 27.85 37.10
CA ASP A 860 52.05 29.22 37.39
C ASP A 860 51.95 30.06 36.11
N SER A 861 50.77 30.67 35.96
CA SER A 861 50.40 31.90 35.24
C SER A 861 51.01 32.23 33.87
N THR A 862 50.18 32.28 32.81
CA THR A 862 49.83 33.53 32.08
C THR A 862 48.89 33.26 30.88
N GLU A 863 47.67 33.80 30.94
CA GLU A 863 46.83 34.18 29.79
C GLU A 863 47.36 35.49 29.15
N PRO A 864 46.75 36.04 28.07
CA PRO A 864 46.48 35.47 26.75
C PRO A 864 46.95 36.43 25.63
N HIS A 865 47.09 35.98 24.39
CA HIS A 865 47.08 36.90 23.23
C HIS A 865 46.24 36.38 22.07
N HIS A 866 45.12 37.06 21.87
CA HIS A 866 44.39 37.14 20.61
C HIS A 866 45.27 37.77 19.52
N HIS A 867 45.30 37.19 18.32
CA HIS A 867 44.71 37.79 17.11
C HIS A 867 44.88 36.87 15.89
N HIS A 868 43.77 36.74 15.13
CA HIS A 868 43.61 36.69 13.65
C HIS A 868 44.63 35.89 12.80
N HIS A 869 44.28 35.12 11.77
CA HIS A 869 43.18 35.22 10.80
C HIS A 869 43.24 33.97 9.89
N GLN A 870 42.10 33.60 9.26
CA GLN A 870 41.93 32.70 8.09
C GLN A 870 42.12 31.19 8.39
N SER A 871 41.19 30.28 8.11
CA SER A 871 40.09 30.19 7.14
C SER A 871 39.08 29.13 7.58
#